data_AF-A0A6V8KPM9-F1
#
_entry.id   AF-A0A6V8KPM9-F1
#
_cell.length_a   1.000
_cell.length_b   1.000
_cell.length_c   1.000
_cell.angle_alpha   90.00
_cell.angle_beta   90.00
_cell.angle_gamma   90.00
#
_symmetry.space_group_name_H-M   'P 1'
#
loop_
_entity.id
_entity.type
_entity.pdbx_description
1 polymer ?
#
loop_
_entity_poly.entity_id
_entity_poly.type
_entity_poly.pdbx_seq_one_letter_code
_entity_poly.pdbx_strand_id
1 'polypeptide(L)'
;MENQHVGSDPKKTSRGRGGGAGAALVPTGWTAAAKAGAAAPPQVLAAGDLALWYDEPAGADWLRALPIGNGRLGAMVFGNIDTERLQLNEDTIWAGGPYDSANTRGAANLAEIRRRVFADQWTQAQDLINQTMMGTPGGQLAYQTVGNLRLAFGSASGATQYNRTLDLTTATATTAYVLNGVRYQRDVFASAPDQVIVTRLTADRANSITFNATFDSPQRTTVSSPDSTTIGLDGISGTMEGITGQVRFLALASAVATGGTVSSSGGTLRVSGATSVTVLVSIGSSYVNFRTVNGDYQGIARSRLSAARTVGYDQLRARHVADYQALFNRVTIDLGRTAAADQTTDVRIAQHASVNDPQFSALLFQYGRYLLISSSRPGTQPANLQGIWNEEMAPAWDSKYTINANLPMNYWPADTTNLAECFLPVFDMIKDLTVTGARVAQAQYGAGGWVTHHNTDAWRGASVVDGALWGMWQTGGAWLATMIWDHYLFTGNLDFLRANYPAMKGAAQFFLDTLVTHPTLGHLVTNPSNSPELPHHANASVCAGPTMDNQILRDLFTGCARASEVLGVDTTFRTQVLAARDRLPPMRVGSRGNIQEWLADWVETERNHRHVSHLYGLHPSNQITRRGHPSCTRPPGRHWSCAGTTAPAGHSPGRSTTGRGWKTAPAPTSSSATWCAPTGSRRTCSTCTRRSRSTATSAPPPASPRCFCRATTVSCTCCPRCRPHGRRAASRACAAAAGTRSVPPGAAAGPSSPSRPTAPAPSGCAAGSSPAPSSCATRRAAPRYSRRGWRPT
;
A
#
# COMPACT_ATOMS: atom_id res chain seq x y z
N MET A 1 -30.45 3.45 64.93
CA MET A 1 -31.27 2.23 65.10
C MET A 1 -32.38 2.27 64.06
N GLU A 2 -32.93 1.10 63.73
CA GLU A 2 -34.01 0.87 62.75
C GLU A 2 -33.74 1.23 61.28
N ASN A 3 -34.48 0.55 60.40
CA ASN A 3 -34.38 0.54 58.93
C ASN A 3 -35.74 0.87 58.33
N GLN A 4 -35.79 1.46 57.12
CA GLN A 4 -36.87 1.20 56.17
C GLN A 4 -36.35 0.98 54.74
N HIS A 5 -37.06 0.12 54.01
CA HIS A 5 -36.88 -0.25 52.60
C HIS A 5 -37.25 0.91 51.63
N VAL A 6 -37.18 0.85 50.29
CA VAL A 6 -37.13 -0.22 49.24
C VAL A 6 -36.22 0.31 48.10
N GLY A 7 -35.25 -0.44 47.55
CA GLY A 7 -35.35 -1.33 46.36
C GLY A 7 -35.26 -0.56 45.01
N SER A 8 -34.96 -1.16 43.84
CA SER A 8 -34.55 -2.52 43.46
C SER A 8 -33.82 -2.50 42.08
N ASP A 9 -32.99 -3.50 41.75
CA ASP A 9 -32.13 -3.50 40.54
C ASP A 9 -31.92 -4.94 39.93
N PRO A 10 -32.09 -5.17 38.61
CA PRO A 10 -32.07 -6.52 38.02
C PRO A 10 -30.74 -6.97 37.39
N LYS A 11 -30.00 -7.80 38.16
CA LYS A 11 -29.11 -8.92 37.74
C LYS A 11 -28.63 -9.01 36.26
N LYS A 12 -27.31 -8.92 36.06
CA LYS A 12 -26.62 -9.65 34.97
C LYS A 12 -26.15 -11.02 35.47
N THR A 13 -26.34 -12.08 34.68
CA THR A 13 -25.89 -13.44 35.00
C THR A 13 -24.53 -13.76 34.38
N SER A 14 -23.63 -14.35 35.17
CA SER A 14 -22.39 -14.95 34.70
C SER A 14 -22.55 -16.46 34.49
N ARG A 15 -21.75 -17.04 33.59
CA ARG A 15 -21.48 -18.49 33.55
C ARG A 15 -19.97 -18.72 33.40
N GLY A 16 -19.45 -19.67 34.16
CA GLY A 16 -18.01 -19.89 34.32
C GLY A 16 -17.35 -20.68 33.18
N ARG A 17 -16.01 -20.70 33.19
CA ARG A 17 -15.20 -21.56 32.33
C ARG A 17 -14.97 -22.91 33.00
N GLY A 18 -15.44 -23.99 32.39
CA GLY A 18 -14.94 -25.34 32.67
C GLY A 18 -13.59 -25.56 31.97
N GLY A 19 -12.61 -26.16 32.67
CA GLY A 19 -11.32 -26.50 32.09
C GLY A 19 -11.35 -27.85 31.39
N GLY A 20 -11.27 -27.87 30.06
CA GLY A 20 -11.03 -29.09 29.28
C GLY A 20 -9.57 -29.17 28.84
N ALA A 21 -8.89 -30.28 29.12
CA ALA A 21 -7.51 -30.51 28.71
C ALA A 21 -7.43 -30.87 27.21
N GLY A 22 -7.56 -29.87 26.34
CA GLY A 22 -7.36 -30.04 24.91
C GLY A 22 -5.91 -30.39 24.59
N ALA A 23 -5.68 -31.56 23.98
CA ALA A 23 -4.36 -31.95 23.52
C ALA A 23 -3.82 -30.91 22.52
N ALA A 24 -2.70 -30.30 22.84
CA ALA A 24 -2.10 -29.26 22.00
C ALA A 24 -1.52 -29.89 20.72
N LEU A 25 -2.29 -29.86 19.63
CA LEU A 25 -1.79 -30.10 18.28
C LEU A 25 -0.66 -29.10 17.99
N VAL A 26 0.58 -29.57 18.13
CA VAL A 26 1.77 -28.78 17.80
C VAL A 26 1.72 -28.45 16.30
N PRO A 27 1.66 -27.16 15.91
CA PRO A 27 1.64 -26.82 14.50
C PRO A 27 2.92 -27.31 13.83
N THR A 28 2.78 -28.19 12.84
CA THR A 28 3.89 -28.59 11.99
C THR A 28 4.45 -27.33 11.31
N GLY A 29 5.74 -27.08 11.49
CA GLY A 29 6.41 -26.01 10.75
C GLY A 29 6.37 -26.29 9.25
N TRP A 30 6.48 -25.27 8.41
CA TRP A 30 6.53 -25.47 6.95
C TRP A 30 7.74 -26.36 6.58
N THR A 31 7.49 -27.62 6.22
CA THR A 31 8.50 -28.61 5.81
C THR A 31 8.51 -28.78 4.29
N ALA A 32 8.70 -27.68 3.57
CA ALA A 32 9.07 -27.72 2.16
C ALA A 32 10.50 -28.28 2.03
N ALA A 33 10.63 -29.50 1.50
CA ALA A 33 11.90 -30.19 1.34
C ALA A 33 12.39 -30.13 -0.11
N ALA A 34 13.69 -29.89 -0.31
CA ALA A 34 14.27 -29.87 -1.66
C ALA A 34 14.20 -31.24 -2.32
N LYS A 35 13.81 -31.25 -3.58
CA LYS A 35 13.69 -32.46 -4.41
C LYS A 35 14.99 -32.64 -5.20
N ALA A 36 15.63 -33.79 -5.06
CA ALA A 36 16.85 -34.10 -5.80
C ALA A 36 16.52 -34.24 -7.30
N GLY A 37 17.33 -33.61 -8.17
CA GLY A 37 17.05 -33.58 -9.60
C GLY A 37 15.84 -32.73 -10.01
N ALA A 38 15.34 -31.84 -9.14
CA ALA A 38 14.36 -30.84 -9.55
C ALA A 38 14.90 -29.95 -10.68
N ALA A 39 14.00 -29.51 -11.55
CA ALA A 39 14.27 -28.61 -12.66
C ALA A 39 13.15 -27.56 -12.72
N ALA A 40 13.52 -26.30 -12.97
CA ALA A 40 12.53 -25.24 -13.17
C ALA A 40 11.64 -25.56 -14.40
N PRO A 41 10.30 -25.49 -14.28
CA PRO A 41 9.40 -25.74 -15.40
C PRO A 41 9.68 -24.80 -16.59
N PRO A 42 9.42 -25.21 -17.85
CA PRO A 42 9.71 -24.40 -19.03
C PRO A 42 9.08 -22.99 -19.00
N GLN A 43 7.94 -22.81 -18.33
CA GLN A 43 7.30 -21.49 -18.15
C GLN A 43 8.13 -20.57 -17.25
N VAL A 44 8.80 -21.11 -16.22
CA VAL A 44 9.67 -20.36 -15.29
C VAL A 44 10.95 -19.94 -16.00
N LEU A 45 11.53 -20.84 -16.78
CA LEU A 45 12.70 -20.55 -17.63
C LEU A 45 12.39 -19.49 -18.70
N ALA A 46 11.22 -19.59 -19.36
CA ALA A 46 10.77 -18.60 -20.33
C ALA A 46 10.53 -17.20 -19.72
N ALA A 47 10.14 -17.13 -18.44
CA ALA A 47 10.04 -15.90 -17.66
C ALA A 47 11.40 -15.38 -17.13
N GLY A 48 12.53 -15.98 -17.53
CA GLY A 48 13.87 -15.60 -17.02
C GLY A 48 14.02 -15.83 -15.51
N ASP A 49 13.40 -16.89 -14.99
CA ASP A 49 13.23 -17.20 -13.57
C ASP A 49 12.48 -16.13 -12.75
N LEU A 50 11.82 -15.15 -13.40
CA LEU A 50 10.96 -14.15 -12.75
C LEU A 50 9.54 -14.68 -12.54
N ALA A 51 9.41 -15.91 -12.05
CA ALA A 51 8.13 -16.50 -11.69
C ALA A 51 8.20 -17.17 -10.31
N LEU A 52 7.17 -16.97 -9.49
CA LEU A 52 6.91 -17.83 -8.34
C LEU A 52 6.27 -19.12 -8.86
N TRP A 53 6.68 -20.29 -8.36
CA TRP A 53 6.16 -21.58 -8.83
C TRP A 53 6.13 -22.66 -7.74
N TYR A 54 5.16 -23.58 -7.87
CA TYR A 54 4.82 -24.62 -6.91
C TYR A 54 4.25 -25.84 -7.63
N ASP A 55 4.60 -27.06 -7.19
CA ASP A 55 4.08 -28.32 -7.72
C ASP A 55 2.93 -28.92 -6.87
N GLU A 56 2.33 -28.10 -6.00
CA GLU A 56 1.12 -28.41 -5.22
C GLU A 56 0.12 -27.23 -5.23
N PRO A 57 -1.21 -27.48 -5.18
CA PRO A 57 -2.22 -26.45 -4.95
C PRO A 57 -2.07 -25.69 -3.63
N ALA A 58 -2.78 -24.57 -3.47
CA ALA A 58 -2.91 -23.90 -2.18
C ALA A 58 -3.83 -24.65 -1.20
N GLY A 59 -4.78 -25.44 -1.69
CA GLY A 59 -5.73 -26.20 -0.88
C GLY A 59 -6.70 -25.26 -0.18
N ALA A 60 -6.66 -25.21 1.15
CA ALA A 60 -7.42 -24.25 1.95
C ALA A 60 -6.59 -23.04 2.43
N ASP A 61 -5.25 -23.07 2.29
CA ASP A 61 -4.37 -22.06 2.85
C ASP A 61 -4.24 -20.84 1.93
N TRP A 62 -4.85 -19.72 2.33
CA TRP A 62 -4.77 -18.43 1.64
C TRP A 62 -3.34 -17.90 1.53
N LEU A 63 -2.43 -18.24 2.46
CA LEU A 63 -1.02 -17.84 2.40
C LEU A 63 -0.21 -18.65 1.38
N ARG A 64 -0.76 -19.75 0.86
CA ARG A 64 -0.20 -20.48 -0.29
C ARG A 64 -0.75 -20.00 -1.64
N ALA A 65 -1.84 -19.22 -1.67
CA ALA A 65 -2.45 -18.72 -2.91
C ALA A 65 -1.62 -17.59 -3.57
N LEU A 66 -1.84 -17.35 -4.86
CA LEU A 66 -1.08 -16.39 -5.67
C LEU A 66 -1.86 -15.07 -5.82
N PRO A 67 -1.32 -13.92 -5.38
CA PRO A 67 -1.98 -12.63 -5.62
C PRO A 67 -1.93 -12.26 -7.10
N ILE A 68 -3.04 -11.74 -7.61
CA ILE A 68 -3.12 -10.93 -8.83
C ILE A 68 -3.88 -9.64 -8.54
N GLY A 69 -3.57 -8.56 -9.26
CA GLY A 69 -4.32 -7.32 -9.10
C GLY A 69 -3.99 -6.27 -10.16
N ASN A 70 -4.91 -5.31 -10.34
CA ASN A 70 -4.81 -4.21 -11.30
C ASN A 70 -4.76 -2.82 -10.64
N GLY A 71 -4.43 -2.79 -9.35
CA GLY A 71 -4.53 -1.61 -8.47
C GLY A 71 -5.88 -1.51 -7.76
N ARG A 72 -7.00 -1.80 -8.45
CA ARG A 72 -8.38 -1.67 -7.92
C ARG A 72 -9.00 -3.02 -7.55
N LEU A 73 -9.00 -3.94 -8.51
CA LEU A 73 -9.40 -5.34 -8.33
C LEU A 73 -8.20 -6.16 -7.88
N GLY A 74 -8.40 -6.99 -6.86
CA GLY A 74 -7.46 -8.01 -6.42
C GLY A 74 -8.12 -9.39 -6.41
N ALA A 75 -7.32 -10.43 -6.65
CA ALA A 75 -7.71 -11.80 -6.34
C ALA A 75 -6.53 -12.63 -5.83
N MET A 76 -6.84 -13.64 -5.02
CA MET A 76 -5.90 -14.66 -4.58
C MET A 76 -6.29 -16.00 -5.23
N VAL A 77 -5.41 -16.54 -6.06
CA VAL A 77 -5.62 -17.71 -6.92
C VAL A 77 -5.08 -18.97 -6.25
N PHE A 78 -5.93 -19.95 -5.97
CA PHE A 78 -5.55 -21.12 -5.18
C PHE A 78 -4.92 -22.25 -6.02
N GLY A 79 -5.30 -22.40 -7.29
CA GLY A 79 -4.79 -23.44 -8.19
C GLY A 79 -5.41 -24.82 -7.92
N ASN A 80 -6.52 -24.91 -7.20
CA ASN A 80 -7.13 -26.18 -6.79
C ASN A 80 -7.75 -26.93 -7.99
N ILE A 81 -7.60 -28.25 -8.05
CA ILE A 81 -7.95 -29.06 -9.23
C ILE A 81 -9.46 -29.36 -9.28
N ASP A 82 -10.02 -29.71 -8.13
CA ASP A 82 -11.42 -30.08 -7.89
C ASP A 82 -12.34 -28.85 -7.88
N THR A 83 -11.99 -27.84 -7.08
CA THR A 83 -12.73 -26.60 -6.89
C THR A 83 -11.76 -25.44 -6.82
N GLU A 84 -11.54 -24.76 -7.95
CA GLU A 84 -10.73 -23.54 -7.95
C GLU A 84 -11.39 -22.47 -7.08
N ARG A 85 -10.58 -21.75 -6.31
CA ARG A 85 -10.99 -20.63 -5.47
C ARG A 85 -10.26 -19.39 -5.97
N LEU A 86 -11.04 -18.39 -6.40
CA LEU A 86 -10.58 -17.02 -6.56
C LEU A 86 -11.18 -16.24 -5.39
N GLN A 87 -10.40 -15.99 -4.34
CA GLN A 87 -10.82 -15.05 -3.29
C GLN A 87 -10.69 -13.63 -3.86
N LEU A 88 -11.72 -12.80 -3.70
CA LEU A 88 -11.87 -11.53 -4.43
C LEU A 88 -11.81 -10.30 -3.53
N ASN A 89 -11.22 -9.23 -4.05
CA ASN A 89 -11.08 -7.93 -3.42
C ASN A 89 -11.37 -6.78 -4.40
N GLU A 90 -11.90 -5.69 -3.86
CA GLU A 90 -11.97 -4.38 -4.52
C GLU A 90 -11.53 -3.32 -3.50
N ASP A 91 -10.63 -2.42 -3.88
CA ASP A 91 -9.88 -1.53 -2.99
C ASP A 91 -10.74 -0.52 -2.19
N THR A 92 -12.00 -0.31 -2.57
CA THR A 92 -12.92 0.61 -1.88
C THR A 92 -13.95 -0.09 -0.98
N ILE A 93 -13.92 -1.42 -0.84
CA ILE A 93 -14.80 -2.15 0.08
C ILE A 93 -14.24 -2.10 1.51
N TRP A 94 -14.70 -1.10 2.27
CA TRP A 94 -14.35 -0.89 3.68
C TRP A 94 -15.60 -0.91 4.57
N ALA A 95 -15.40 -1.31 5.82
CA ALA A 95 -16.42 -1.29 6.87
C ALA A 95 -16.92 0.15 7.16
N GLY A 96 -18.13 0.25 7.70
CA GLY A 96 -18.73 1.52 8.10
C GLY A 96 -19.02 2.47 6.92
N GLY A 97 -18.82 3.77 7.17
CA GLY A 97 -19.15 4.89 6.29
C GLY A 97 -18.53 6.19 6.80
N PRO A 98 -18.79 7.34 6.16
CA PRO A 98 -18.18 8.63 6.51
C PRO A 98 -18.45 9.06 7.96
N TYR A 99 -17.43 9.59 8.66
CA TYR A 99 -17.51 10.08 10.04
C TYR A 99 -16.61 11.32 10.28
N ASP A 100 -16.86 12.08 11.36
CA ASP A 100 -15.93 13.09 11.89
C ASP A 100 -15.16 12.47 13.06
N SER A 101 -13.85 12.27 12.89
CA SER A 101 -13.02 11.64 13.94
C SER A 101 -12.70 12.58 15.11
N ALA A 102 -12.96 13.89 14.99
CA ALA A 102 -12.38 14.92 15.85
C ALA A 102 -13.03 15.03 17.24
N ASN A 103 -12.21 14.98 18.30
CA ASN A 103 -12.68 15.14 19.68
C ASN A 103 -12.56 16.60 20.16
N THR A 104 -13.70 17.26 20.36
CA THR A 104 -13.80 18.67 20.76
C THR A 104 -13.29 18.97 22.18
N ARG A 105 -12.98 17.95 23.00
CA ARG A 105 -12.42 18.14 24.35
C ARG A 105 -10.89 18.35 24.33
N GLY A 106 -10.20 18.06 23.22
CA GLY A 106 -8.74 18.11 23.16
C GLY A 106 -8.16 19.49 23.41
N ALA A 107 -8.64 20.52 22.69
CA ALA A 107 -8.04 21.86 22.75
C ALA A 107 -8.07 22.47 24.17
N ALA A 108 -9.16 22.26 24.92
CA ALA A 108 -9.30 22.74 26.29
C ALA A 108 -8.36 22.05 27.30
N ASN A 109 -7.91 20.82 27.01
CA ASN A 109 -7.05 20.02 27.90
C ASN A 109 -5.56 20.07 27.51
N LEU A 110 -5.23 20.52 26.30
CA LEU A 110 -3.87 20.50 25.75
C LEU A 110 -2.85 21.25 26.63
N ALA A 111 -3.24 22.35 27.27
CA ALA A 111 -2.36 23.12 28.16
C ALA A 111 -1.96 22.31 29.42
N GLU A 112 -2.92 21.63 30.06
CA GLU A 112 -2.69 20.80 31.24
C GLU A 112 -1.92 19.51 30.88
N ILE A 113 -2.21 18.91 29.72
CA ILE A 113 -1.43 17.79 29.19
C ILE A 113 0.04 18.21 29.01
N ARG A 114 0.31 19.35 28.35
CA ARG A 114 1.67 19.87 28.16
C ARG A 114 2.37 20.14 29.49
N ARG A 115 1.68 20.73 30.46
CA ARG A 115 2.21 20.97 31.82
C ARG A 115 2.59 19.66 32.51
N ARG A 116 1.75 18.62 32.43
CA ARG A 116 2.04 17.30 33.01
C ARG A 116 3.26 16.65 32.38
N VAL A 117 3.39 16.69 31.05
CA VAL A 117 4.57 16.12 30.35
C VAL A 117 5.87 16.83 30.73
N PHE A 118 5.85 18.16 30.94
CA PHE A 118 7.02 18.92 31.40
C PHE A 118 7.28 18.85 32.92
N ALA A 119 6.36 18.29 33.70
CA ALA A 119 6.50 18.05 35.13
C ALA A 119 6.75 16.56 35.46
N ASP A 120 7.14 15.78 34.45
CA ASP A 120 7.36 14.32 34.48
C ASP A 120 6.15 13.49 34.98
N GLN A 121 4.96 14.09 34.96
CA GLN A 121 3.66 13.47 35.27
C GLN A 121 3.12 12.68 34.05
N TRP A 122 3.98 11.88 33.40
CA TRP A 122 3.73 11.29 32.07
C TRP A 122 2.53 10.34 32.05
N THR A 123 2.35 9.50 33.08
CA THR A 123 1.18 8.62 33.20
C THR A 123 -0.10 9.45 33.29
N GLN A 124 -0.13 10.46 34.16
CA GLN A 124 -1.27 11.35 34.34
C GLN A 124 -1.54 12.26 33.12
N ALA A 125 -0.54 12.47 32.26
CA ALA A 125 -0.71 13.09 30.95
C ALA A 125 -1.34 12.10 29.95
N GLN A 126 -0.81 10.88 29.88
CA GLN A 126 -1.28 9.82 28.99
C GLN A 126 -2.73 9.41 29.28
N ASP A 127 -3.13 9.38 30.56
CA ASP A 127 -4.52 9.14 30.97
C ASP A 127 -5.44 10.28 30.56
N LEU A 128 -5.01 11.54 30.73
CA LEU A 128 -5.78 12.71 30.29
C LEU A 128 -5.92 12.76 28.77
N ILE A 129 -4.89 12.33 28.02
CA ILE A 129 -4.92 12.16 26.56
C ILE A 129 -5.93 11.06 26.18
N ASN A 130 -5.88 9.89 26.81
CA ASN A 130 -6.83 8.79 26.62
C ASN A 130 -8.29 9.26 26.87
N GLN A 131 -8.50 10.18 27.81
CA GLN A 131 -9.81 10.73 28.12
C GLN A 131 -10.28 11.82 27.16
N THR A 132 -9.39 12.63 26.56
CA THR A 132 -9.76 13.93 25.92
C THR A 132 -9.27 14.13 24.48
N MET A 133 -8.31 13.33 24.00
CA MET A 133 -7.72 13.46 22.66
C MET A 133 -8.05 12.29 21.72
N MET A 134 -8.49 11.15 22.26
CA MET A 134 -8.94 10.00 21.46
C MET A 134 -10.08 10.41 20.52
N GLY A 135 -10.04 9.94 19.29
CA GLY A 135 -11.08 10.17 18.30
C GLY A 135 -12.40 9.48 18.63
N THR A 136 -13.42 9.74 17.80
CA THR A 136 -14.68 9.00 17.82
C THR A 136 -14.98 8.47 16.41
N PRO A 137 -14.98 7.13 16.19
CA PRO A 137 -14.59 6.08 17.12
C PRO A 137 -13.12 6.13 17.57
N GLY A 138 -12.80 5.33 18.59
CA GLY A 138 -11.44 5.18 19.11
C GLY A 138 -10.55 4.23 18.27
N GLY A 139 -11.14 3.39 17.43
CA GLY A 139 -10.47 2.62 16.37
C GLY A 139 -10.53 3.29 15.00
N GLN A 140 -10.24 2.51 13.96
CA GLN A 140 -10.35 2.87 12.54
C GLN A 140 -11.11 1.76 11.81
N LEU A 141 -11.73 2.05 10.67
CA LEU A 141 -12.62 1.09 10.01
C LEU A 141 -11.83 0.15 9.08
N ALA A 142 -12.18 -1.14 9.08
CA ALA A 142 -11.41 -2.17 8.39
C ALA A 142 -11.66 -2.28 6.88
N TYR A 143 -10.63 -2.68 6.15
CA TYR A 143 -10.74 -3.18 4.78
C TYR A 143 -11.36 -4.59 4.76
N GLN A 144 -12.23 -4.91 3.79
CA GLN A 144 -13.01 -6.16 3.80
C GLN A 144 -13.00 -6.91 2.45
N THR A 145 -13.10 -8.24 2.53
CA THR A 145 -13.19 -9.13 1.35
C THR A 145 -14.50 -8.94 0.59
N VAL A 146 -14.49 -9.10 -0.75
CA VAL A 146 -15.74 -9.26 -1.53
C VAL A 146 -16.40 -10.59 -1.17
N GLY A 147 -15.58 -11.62 -0.96
CA GLY A 147 -15.97 -13.02 -0.91
C GLY A 147 -15.06 -13.87 -1.82
N ASN A 148 -15.63 -14.90 -2.43
CA ASN A 148 -14.96 -15.83 -3.34
C ASN A 148 -15.82 -16.07 -4.58
N LEU A 149 -15.18 -16.25 -5.73
CA LEU A 149 -15.74 -17.01 -6.85
C LEU A 149 -15.14 -18.41 -6.82
N ARG A 150 -15.97 -19.45 -6.86
CA ARG A 150 -15.55 -20.85 -6.98
C ARG A 150 -15.87 -21.39 -8.36
N LEU A 151 -15.00 -22.25 -8.89
CA LEU A 151 -15.24 -23.04 -10.10
C LEU A 151 -15.09 -24.52 -9.73
N ALA A 152 -16.20 -25.25 -9.61
CA ALA A 152 -16.22 -26.66 -9.22
C ALA A 152 -16.27 -27.58 -10.45
N PHE A 153 -15.19 -28.32 -10.67
CA PHE A 153 -14.98 -29.23 -11.81
C PHE A 153 -15.32 -30.69 -11.50
N GLY A 154 -15.30 -31.09 -10.22
CA GLY A 154 -15.57 -32.46 -9.77
C GLY A 154 -14.36 -33.08 -9.07
N SER A 155 -14.11 -34.38 -9.30
CA SER A 155 -13.01 -35.09 -8.63
C SER A 155 -11.64 -34.74 -9.20
N ALA A 156 -10.67 -34.47 -8.32
CA ALA A 156 -9.25 -34.31 -8.65
C ALA A 156 -8.45 -35.63 -8.62
N SER A 157 -9.08 -36.77 -8.30
CA SER A 157 -8.37 -38.04 -8.15
C SER A 157 -7.69 -38.48 -9.45
N GLY A 158 -6.43 -38.90 -9.37
CA GLY A 158 -5.63 -39.29 -10.53
C GLY A 158 -5.03 -38.12 -11.33
N ALA A 159 -5.08 -36.88 -10.83
CA ALA A 159 -4.38 -35.76 -11.45
C ALA A 159 -2.85 -35.91 -11.34
N THR A 160 -2.14 -35.55 -12.41
CA THR A 160 -0.68 -35.67 -12.56
C THR A 160 -0.10 -34.44 -13.29
N GLN A 161 1.24 -34.33 -13.36
CA GLN A 161 1.94 -33.21 -14.01
C GLN A 161 1.46 -31.82 -13.55
N TYR A 162 1.12 -31.69 -12.27
CA TYR A 162 0.63 -30.44 -11.70
C TYR A 162 1.75 -29.41 -11.59
N ASN A 163 1.46 -28.18 -12.01
CA ASN A 163 2.28 -27.00 -11.77
C ASN A 163 1.38 -25.77 -11.65
N ARG A 164 1.68 -24.86 -10.74
CA ARG A 164 1.15 -23.49 -10.76
C ARG A 164 2.26 -22.46 -10.66
N THR A 165 2.13 -21.40 -11.45
CA THR A 165 3.07 -20.28 -11.54
C THR A 165 2.37 -18.94 -11.33
N LEU A 166 3.11 -17.94 -10.87
CA LEU A 166 2.80 -16.52 -11.05
C LEU A 166 3.99 -15.91 -11.79
N ASP A 167 3.79 -15.65 -13.09
CA ASP A 167 4.78 -15.02 -13.95
C ASP A 167 4.76 -13.50 -13.74
N LEU A 168 5.87 -12.97 -13.21
CA LEU A 168 6.03 -11.54 -12.94
C LEU A 168 6.34 -10.74 -14.22
N THR A 169 6.65 -11.37 -15.35
CA THR A 169 6.86 -10.68 -16.63
C THR A 169 5.55 -10.38 -17.37
N THR A 170 4.49 -11.15 -17.13
CA THR A 170 3.16 -10.95 -17.75
C THR A 170 2.03 -10.71 -16.73
N ALA A 171 2.33 -10.67 -15.44
CA ALA A 171 1.36 -10.54 -14.35
C ALA A 171 0.19 -11.54 -14.45
N THR A 172 0.51 -12.78 -14.82
CA THR A 172 -0.46 -13.86 -15.02
C THR A 172 -0.16 -15.02 -14.07
N ALA A 173 -1.16 -15.48 -13.33
CA ALA A 173 -1.10 -16.73 -12.59
C ALA A 173 -1.59 -17.87 -13.49
N THR A 174 -0.79 -18.91 -13.69
CA THR A 174 -1.17 -20.09 -14.48
C THR A 174 -1.22 -21.32 -13.60
N THR A 175 -2.18 -22.21 -13.82
CA THR A 175 -2.24 -23.57 -13.25
C THR A 175 -2.41 -24.57 -14.38
N ALA A 176 -1.63 -25.63 -14.41
CA ALA A 176 -1.72 -26.70 -15.41
C ALA A 176 -1.60 -28.08 -14.75
N TYR A 177 -2.32 -29.07 -15.31
CA TYR A 177 -2.32 -30.46 -14.86
C TYR A 177 -2.83 -31.41 -15.95
N VAL A 178 -2.62 -32.71 -15.79
CA VAL A 178 -3.21 -33.77 -16.61
C VAL A 178 -4.15 -34.60 -15.74
N LEU A 179 -5.40 -34.78 -16.17
CA LEU A 179 -6.41 -35.59 -15.49
C LEU A 179 -7.15 -36.43 -16.55
N ASN A 180 -7.28 -37.74 -16.32
CA ASN A 180 -7.91 -38.70 -17.24
C ASN A 180 -7.34 -38.65 -18.68
N GLY A 181 -6.04 -38.38 -18.82
CA GLY A 181 -5.35 -38.25 -20.11
C GLY A 181 -5.73 -36.99 -20.91
N VAL A 182 -6.29 -35.98 -20.27
CA VAL A 182 -6.54 -34.63 -20.82
C VAL A 182 -5.67 -33.63 -20.07
N ARG A 183 -4.93 -32.79 -20.78
CA ARG A 183 -4.23 -31.64 -20.19
C ARG A 183 -5.18 -30.46 -20.06
N TYR A 184 -5.24 -29.89 -18.87
CA TYR A 184 -5.96 -28.66 -18.57
C TYR A 184 -4.97 -27.54 -18.25
N GLN A 185 -5.29 -26.33 -18.66
CA GLN A 185 -4.61 -25.10 -18.23
C GLN A 185 -5.64 -24.05 -17.83
N ARG A 186 -5.30 -23.27 -16.80
CA ARG A 186 -6.05 -22.10 -16.33
C ARG A 186 -5.10 -20.91 -16.19
N ASP A 187 -5.30 -19.85 -16.97
CA ASP A 187 -4.59 -18.58 -16.83
C ASP A 187 -5.50 -17.56 -16.14
N VAL A 188 -4.96 -16.78 -15.19
CA VAL A 188 -5.71 -15.77 -14.43
C VAL A 188 -4.91 -14.47 -14.35
N PHE A 189 -5.53 -13.35 -14.74
CA PHE A 189 -4.95 -12.01 -14.58
C PHE A 189 -6.02 -10.95 -14.31
N ALA A 190 -5.60 -9.79 -13.80
CA ALA A 190 -6.47 -8.63 -13.58
C ALA A 190 -6.05 -7.50 -14.53
N SER A 191 -6.88 -7.23 -15.55
CA SER A 191 -6.59 -6.20 -16.57
C SER A 191 -6.85 -4.81 -16.00
N ALA A 192 -5.84 -3.94 -15.98
CA ALA A 192 -6.03 -2.51 -15.67
C ALA A 192 -6.75 -1.76 -16.80
N PRO A 193 -6.44 -1.98 -18.11
CA PRO A 193 -7.19 -1.37 -19.21
C PRO A 193 -8.69 -1.72 -19.25
N ASP A 194 -9.06 -2.96 -18.88
CA ASP A 194 -10.45 -3.45 -18.99
C ASP A 194 -11.22 -3.43 -17.68
N GLN A 195 -10.55 -3.20 -16.55
CA GLN A 195 -11.15 -3.15 -15.22
C GLN A 195 -11.93 -4.41 -14.81
N VAL A 196 -11.46 -5.58 -15.29
CA VAL A 196 -11.98 -6.92 -14.97
C VAL A 196 -10.85 -7.89 -14.60
N ILE A 197 -11.18 -8.93 -13.82
CA ILE A 197 -10.37 -10.14 -13.69
C ILE A 197 -10.79 -11.13 -14.79
N VAL A 198 -9.80 -11.73 -15.46
CA VAL A 198 -10.00 -12.68 -16.56
C VAL A 198 -9.46 -14.04 -16.11
N THR A 199 -10.26 -15.09 -16.27
CA THR A 199 -9.83 -16.50 -16.12
C THR A 199 -10.05 -17.22 -17.45
N ARG A 200 -8.98 -17.71 -18.07
CA ARG A 200 -9.05 -18.53 -19.29
C ARG A 200 -8.81 -19.98 -18.92
N LEU A 201 -9.70 -20.86 -19.37
CA LEU A 201 -9.60 -22.31 -19.20
C LEU A 201 -9.49 -22.96 -20.58
N THR A 202 -8.55 -23.89 -20.74
CA THR A 202 -8.34 -24.67 -21.97
C THR A 202 -8.12 -26.14 -21.63
N ALA A 203 -8.55 -27.02 -22.54
CA ALA A 203 -8.25 -28.44 -22.52
C ALA A 203 -7.65 -28.86 -23.88
N ASP A 204 -6.69 -29.80 -23.88
CA ASP A 204 -6.11 -30.35 -25.12
C ASP A 204 -7.04 -31.31 -25.87
N ARG A 205 -8.12 -31.76 -25.21
CA ARG A 205 -9.21 -32.56 -25.80
C ARG A 205 -10.48 -31.73 -25.88
N ALA A 206 -11.13 -31.77 -27.04
CA ALA A 206 -12.41 -31.09 -27.26
C ALA A 206 -13.47 -31.50 -26.21
N ASN A 207 -14.38 -30.56 -25.92
CA ASN A 207 -15.55 -30.74 -25.07
C ASN A 207 -15.28 -31.27 -23.64
N SER A 208 -14.05 -31.14 -23.13
CA SER A 208 -13.64 -31.74 -21.84
C SER A 208 -13.82 -30.82 -20.62
N ILE A 209 -14.15 -29.53 -20.80
CA ILE A 209 -14.38 -28.57 -19.70
C ILE A 209 -15.86 -28.55 -19.31
N THR A 210 -16.14 -28.94 -18.07
CA THR A 210 -17.45 -28.81 -17.42
C THR A 210 -17.23 -28.30 -16.00
N PHE A 211 -18.00 -27.29 -15.57
CA PHE A 211 -17.97 -26.80 -14.18
C PHE A 211 -19.25 -26.07 -13.80
N ASN A 212 -19.51 -25.99 -12.49
CA ASN A 212 -20.42 -25.02 -11.90
C ASN A 212 -19.61 -23.91 -11.24
N ALA A 213 -20.00 -22.65 -11.46
CA ALA A 213 -19.44 -21.48 -10.82
C ALA A 213 -20.47 -20.81 -9.91
N THR A 214 -20.03 -20.41 -8.72
CA THR A 214 -20.86 -19.77 -7.69
C THR A 214 -20.05 -18.75 -6.90
N PHE A 215 -20.74 -17.74 -6.35
CA PHE A 215 -20.17 -16.82 -5.37
C PHE A 215 -20.52 -17.24 -3.94
N ASP A 216 -19.59 -17.03 -3.01
CA ASP A 216 -19.85 -17.04 -1.56
C ASP A 216 -19.16 -15.86 -0.89
N SER A 217 -19.68 -15.39 0.25
CA SER A 217 -19.11 -14.25 0.97
C SER A 217 -19.44 -14.30 2.46
N PRO A 218 -18.55 -13.84 3.35
CA PRO A 218 -18.89 -13.57 4.76
C PRO A 218 -19.69 -12.27 4.95
N GLN A 219 -19.93 -11.51 3.88
CA GLN A 219 -20.75 -10.30 3.89
C GLN A 219 -22.26 -10.61 3.84
N ARG A 220 -23.11 -9.62 4.17
CA ARG A 220 -24.54 -9.70 3.88
C ARG A 220 -24.75 -9.46 2.38
N THR A 221 -25.15 -10.51 1.67
CA THR A 221 -25.22 -10.55 0.21
C THR A 221 -26.47 -11.25 -0.31
N THR A 222 -26.83 -10.98 -1.56
CA THR A 222 -27.81 -11.75 -2.34
C THR A 222 -27.14 -12.25 -3.62
N VAL A 223 -27.50 -13.47 -4.05
CA VAL A 223 -27.02 -14.06 -5.32
C VAL A 223 -28.11 -14.00 -6.39
N SER A 224 -27.69 -13.87 -7.65
CA SER A 224 -28.59 -13.68 -8.79
C SER A 224 -28.00 -14.24 -10.08
N SER A 225 -28.85 -14.39 -11.11
CA SER A 225 -28.43 -14.69 -12.49
C SER A 225 -28.97 -13.59 -13.42
N PRO A 226 -28.25 -12.48 -13.64
CA PRO A 226 -28.78 -11.31 -14.37
C PRO A 226 -29.02 -11.55 -15.86
N ASP A 227 -28.37 -12.54 -16.47
CA ASP A 227 -28.68 -13.05 -17.80
C ASP A 227 -28.42 -14.57 -17.86
N SER A 228 -28.58 -15.19 -19.03
CA SER A 228 -28.40 -16.63 -19.26
C SER A 228 -26.95 -17.13 -19.22
N THR A 229 -25.98 -16.24 -19.02
CA THR A 229 -24.52 -16.49 -19.07
C THR A 229 -23.74 -15.83 -17.93
N THR A 230 -24.44 -15.27 -16.94
CA THR A 230 -23.89 -14.40 -15.90
C THR A 230 -24.54 -14.66 -14.54
N ILE A 231 -23.72 -14.69 -13.49
CA ILE A 231 -24.16 -14.65 -12.09
C ILE A 231 -23.69 -13.36 -11.42
N GLY A 232 -24.39 -12.95 -10.36
CA GLY A 232 -24.08 -11.75 -9.59
C GLY A 232 -24.23 -11.94 -8.08
N LEU A 233 -23.43 -11.17 -7.34
CA LEU A 233 -23.40 -11.07 -5.87
C LEU A 233 -23.53 -9.57 -5.50
N ASP A 234 -24.74 -9.14 -5.10
CA ASP A 234 -25.01 -7.78 -4.59
C ASP A 234 -24.87 -7.79 -3.06
N GLY A 235 -24.10 -6.87 -2.49
CA GLY A 235 -23.73 -6.89 -1.08
C GLY A 235 -23.51 -5.51 -0.46
N ILE A 236 -23.31 -5.48 0.87
CA ILE A 236 -23.04 -4.26 1.63
C ILE A 236 -22.05 -4.53 2.79
N SER A 237 -21.12 -3.60 3.00
CA SER A 237 -20.04 -3.70 3.99
C SER A 237 -20.50 -3.86 5.44
N GLY A 238 -19.59 -4.35 6.29
CA GLY A 238 -19.84 -4.59 7.70
C GLY A 238 -19.96 -3.31 8.53
N THR A 239 -20.78 -3.36 9.58
CA THR A 239 -20.75 -2.37 10.68
C THR A 239 -19.50 -2.63 11.53
N MET A 240 -18.76 -1.58 11.87
CA MET A 240 -17.56 -1.66 12.72
C MET A 240 -17.42 -0.38 13.56
N GLU A 241 -16.87 -0.48 14.77
CA GLU A 241 -16.71 0.65 15.71
C GLU A 241 -18.00 1.49 15.94
N GLY A 242 -19.17 0.85 15.84
CA GLY A 242 -20.49 1.50 15.92
C GLY A 242 -20.94 2.22 14.64
N ILE A 243 -20.08 2.38 13.64
CA ILE A 243 -20.41 3.00 12.35
C ILE A 243 -21.03 1.94 11.42
N THR A 244 -22.27 2.19 10.98
CA THR A 244 -23.00 1.29 10.07
C THR A 244 -22.32 1.18 8.71
N GLY A 245 -22.16 -0.06 8.23
CA GLY A 245 -21.62 -0.34 6.89
C GLY A 245 -22.52 0.21 5.77
N GLN A 246 -21.93 1.00 4.87
CA GLN A 246 -22.64 1.70 3.79
C GLN A 246 -22.13 1.34 2.39
N VAL A 247 -20.94 0.75 2.24
CA VAL A 247 -20.37 0.44 0.92
C VAL A 247 -21.10 -0.74 0.31
N ARG A 248 -22.07 -0.43 -0.57
CA ARG A 248 -22.68 -1.40 -1.47
C ARG A 248 -21.74 -1.75 -2.61
N PHE A 249 -21.76 -3.02 -3.02
CA PHE A 249 -20.99 -3.53 -4.16
C PHE A 249 -21.79 -4.57 -4.95
N LEU A 250 -21.40 -4.76 -6.21
CA LEU A 250 -21.92 -5.80 -7.09
C LEU A 250 -20.73 -6.47 -7.79
N ALA A 251 -20.48 -7.73 -7.46
CA ALA A 251 -19.60 -8.58 -8.26
C ALA A 251 -20.45 -9.35 -9.29
N LEU A 252 -19.97 -9.43 -10.53
CA LEU A 252 -20.58 -10.18 -11.63
C LEU A 252 -19.53 -11.12 -12.23
N ALA A 253 -19.90 -12.37 -12.50
CA ALA A 253 -19.08 -13.32 -13.24
C ALA A 253 -19.87 -13.87 -14.44
N SER A 254 -19.29 -13.76 -15.64
CA SER A 254 -19.88 -14.26 -16.89
C SER A 254 -18.92 -15.18 -17.63
N ALA A 255 -19.43 -16.19 -18.35
CA ALA A 255 -18.62 -17.14 -19.10
C ALA A 255 -18.91 -17.08 -20.61
N VAL A 256 -17.84 -17.03 -21.42
CA VAL A 256 -17.87 -17.19 -22.87
C VAL A 256 -17.14 -18.48 -23.22
N ALA A 257 -17.82 -19.44 -23.84
CA ALA A 257 -17.28 -20.77 -24.16
C ALA A 257 -17.07 -20.98 -25.67
N THR A 258 -16.11 -21.83 -26.02
CA THR A 258 -15.91 -22.37 -27.37
C THR A 258 -16.16 -23.88 -27.33
N GLY A 259 -17.21 -24.33 -28.02
CA GLY A 259 -17.80 -25.65 -27.81
C GLY A 259 -18.64 -25.71 -26.52
N GLY A 260 -19.48 -26.74 -26.42
CA GLY A 260 -20.35 -26.93 -25.25
C GLY A 260 -21.47 -25.91 -25.11
N THR A 261 -21.99 -25.79 -23.90
CA THR A 261 -23.06 -24.84 -23.53
C THR A 261 -22.71 -24.07 -22.25
N VAL A 262 -23.30 -22.88 -22.12
CA VAL A 262 -23.28 -22.04 -20.92
C VAL A 262 -24.72 -21.73 -20.53
N SER A 263 -25.05 -21.84 -19.24
CA SER A 263 -26.34 -21.43 -18.69
C SER A 263 -26.20 -20.92 -17.25
N SER A 264 -27.02 -19.96 -16.84
CA SER A 264 -27.09 -19.53 -15.44
C SER A 264 -28.51 -19.45 -14.90
N SER A 265 -28.68 -19.89 -13.66
CA SER A 265 -29.94 -19.84 -12.90
C SER A 265 -29.65 -19.89 -11.39
N GLY A 266 -30.47 -19.20 -10.59
CA GLY A 266 -30.41 -19.28 -9.12
C GLY A 266 -29.07 -18.86 -8.50
N GLY A 267 -28.26 -18.03 -9.16
CA GLY A 267 -26.92 -17.67 -8.68
C GLY A 267 -25.82 -18.69 -9.01
N THR A 268 -26.14 -19.74 -9.77
CA THR A 268 -25.16 -20.71 -10.32
C THR A 268 -24.98 -20.49 -11.82
N LEU A 269 -23.73 -20.49 -12.28
CA LEU A 269 -23.33 -20.42 -13.68
C LEU A 269 -22.72 -21.77 -14.08
N ARG A 270 -23.38 -22.53 -14.95
CA ARG A 270 -22.96 -23.84 -15.42
C ARG A 270 -22.34 -23.72 -16.81
N VAL A 271 -21.18 -24.34 -16.99
CA VAL A 271 -20.59 -24.62 -18.30
C VAL A 271 -20.52 -26.14 -18.46
N SER A 272 -20.86 -26.65 -19.65
CA SER A 272 -20.89 -28.10 -19.89
C SER A 272 -20.37 -28.44 -21.28
N GLY A 273 -19.42 -29.36 -21.34
CA GLY A 273 -18.88 -29.90 -22.60
C GLY A 273 -18.10 -28.90 -23.46
N ALA A 274 -17.41 -27.92 -22.87
CA ALA A 274 -16.65 -26.90 -23.61
C ALA A 274 -15.20 -27.32 -23.90
N THR A 275 -14.60 -26.76 -24.95
CA THR A 275 -13.17 -26.96 -25.30
C THR A 275 -12.28 -25.86 -24.70
N SER A 276 -12.79 -24.63 -24.67
CA SER A 276 -12.16 -23.52 -23.94
C SER A 276 -13.22 -22.59 -23.38
N VAL A 277 -12.91 -21.88 -22.29
CA VAL A 277 -13.83 -20.97 -21.61
C VAL A 277 -13.06 -19.73 -21.16
N THR A 278 -13.66 -18.56 -21.28
CA THR A 278 -13.17 -17.31 -20.70
C THR A 278 -14.21 -16.82 -19.70
N VAL A 279 -13.89 -16.85 -18.41
CA VAL A 279 -14.70 -16.27 -17.34
C VAL A 279 -14.20 -14.86 -17.09
N LEU A 280 -15.12 -13.90 -17.11
CA LEU A 280 -14.86 -12.48 -16.87
C LEU A 280 -15.54 -12.06 -15.57
N VAL A 281 -14.78 -11.48 -14.64
CA VAL A 281 -15.27 -11.00 -13.35
C VAL A 281 -15.14 -9.49 -13.27
N SER A 282 -16.25 -8.80 -13.10
CA SER A 282 -16.32 -7.35 -12.89
C SER A 282 -16.87 -7.07 -11.49
N ILE A 283 -16.33 -6.05 -10.83
CA ILE A 283 -16.83 -5.59 -9.53
C ILE A 283 -16.98 -4.07 -9.59
N GLY A 284 -18.13 -3.56 -9.16
CA GLY A 284 -18.41 -2.15 -8.93
C GLY A 284 -18.74 -1.88 -7.47
N SER A 285 -18.35 -0.70 -7.00
CA SER A 285 -18.53 -0.20 -5.63
C SER A 285 -19.27 1.13 -5.64
N SER A 286 -19.95 1.44 -4.54
CA SER A 286 -20.70 2.69 -4.34
C SER A 286 -19.88 3.78 -3.65
N TYR A 287 -18.68 3.46 -3.17
CA TYR A 287 -17.72 4.45 -2.70
C TYR A 287 -17.32 5.39 -3.85
N VAL A 288 -17.46 6.69 -3.62
CA VAL A 288 -17.01 7.74 -4.55
C VAL A 288 -15.81 8.48 -3.97
N ASN A 289 -15.86 8.78 -2.67
CA ASN A 289 -14.77 9.35 -1.88
C ASN A 289 -15.11 9.22 -0.38
N PHE A 290 -14.20 9.66 0.50
CA PHE A 290 -14.34 9.58 1.95
C PHE A 290 -15.58 10.26 2.57
N ARG A 291 -16.34 11.04 1.80
CA ARG A 291 -17.60 11.70 2.21
C ARG A 291 -18.85 11.15 1.50
N THR A 292 -18.72 10.21 0.57
CA THR A 292 -19.77 9.95 -0.42
C THR A 292 -19.81 8.48 -0.84
N VAL A 293 -20.91 7.80 -0.52
CA VAL A 293 -21.12 6.36 -0.72
C VAL A 293 -22.45 6.10 -1.43
N ASN A 294 -22.64 6.73 -2.59
CA ASN A 294 -23.86 6.65 -3.40
C ASN A 294 -23.59 6.47 -4.90
N GLY A 295 -22.37 6.06 -5.27
CA GLY A 295 -22.01 5.76 -6.66
C GLY A 295 -22.83 4.60 -7.23
N ASP A 296 -23.06 4.61 -8.55
CA ASP A 296 -23.78 3.54 -9.25
C ASP A 296 -22.91 2.28 -9.40
N TYR A 297 -22.77 1.58 -8.29
CA TYR A 297 -22.01 0.35 -8.17
C TYR A 297 -22.51 -0.75 -9.12
N GLN A 298 -23.81 -0.74 -9.47
CA GLN A 298 -24.38 -1.71 -10.40
C GLN A 298 -24.05 -1.36 -11.86
N GLY A 299 -24.22 -0.11 -12.28
CA GLY A 299 -23.84 0.36 -13.61
C GLY A 299 -22.34 0.27 -13.86
N ILE A 300 -21.51 0.54 -12.84
CA ILE A 300 -20.05 0.33 -12.88
C ILE A 300 -19.72 -1.15 -13.14
N ALA A 301 -20.36 -2.09 -12.42
CA ALA A 301 -20.11 -3.52 -12.60
C ALA A 301 -20.58 -4.00 -14.00
N ARG A 302 -21.80 -3.63 -14.39
CA ARG A 302 -22.44 -4.02 -15.67
C ARG A 302 -21.67 -3.46 -16.87
N SER A 303 -21.37 -2.17 -16.91
CA SER A 303 -20.68 -1.52 -18.04
C SER A 303 -19.30 -2.12 -18.32
N ARG A 304 -18.47 -2.29 -17.27
CA ARG A 304 -17.14 -2.93 -17.38
C ARG A 304 -17.23 -4.38 -17.86
N LEU A 305 -18.19 -5.15 -17.36
CA LEU A 305 -18.42 -6.52 -17.82
C LEU A 305 -18.86 -6.56 -19.29
N SER A 306 -19.85 -5.75 -19.68
CA SER A 306 -20.35 -5.68 -21.06
C SER A 306 -19.26 -5.26 -22.04
N ALA A 307 -18.41 -4.29 -21.69
CA ALA A 307 -17.27 -3.89 -22.50
C ALA A 307 -16.21 -4.99 -22.64
N ALA A 308 -15.87 -5.71 -21.55
CA ALA A 308 -14.92 -6.81 -21.62
C ALA A 308 -15.48 -8.02 -22.41
N ARG A 309 -16.80 -8.28 -22.35
CA ARG A 309 -17.47 -9.39 -23.04
C ARG A 309 -17.47 -9.28 -24.56
N THR A 310 -17.29 -8.10 -25.15
CA THR A 310 -17.17 -7.94 -26.62
C THR A 310 -15.75 -8.16 -27.14
N VAL A 311 -14.76 -8.37 -26.26
CA VAL A 311 -13.35 -8.49 -26.65
C VAL A 311 -12.84 -9.93 -26.48
N GLY A 312 -12.15 -10.45 -27.50
CA GLY A 312 -11.55 -11.77 -27.48
C GLY A 312 -10.44 -11.91 -26.43
N TYR A 313 -10.24 -13.13 -25.90
CA TYR A 313 -9.26 -13.42 -24.85
C TYR A 313 -7.86 -12.88 -25.18
N ASP A 314 -7.36 -13.12 -26.39
CA ASP A 314 -6.01 -12.76 -26.77
C ASP A 314 -5.81 -11.24 -26.83
N GLN A 315 -6.88 -10.48 -27.14
CA GLN A 315 -6.87 -9.00 -27.13
C GLN A 315 -7.08 -8.41 -25.72
N LEU A 316 -7.75 -9.12 -24.80
CA LEU A 316 -7.74 -8.81 -23.36
C LEU A 316 -6.32 -9.03 -22.80
N ARG A 317 -5.72 -10.19 -23.07
CA ARG A 317 -4.38 -10.56 -22.61
C ARG A 317 -3.30 -9.64 -23.18
N ALA A 318 -3.34 -9.33 -24.48
CA ALA A 318 -2.35 -8.45 -25.11
C ALA A 318 -2.34 -7.03 -24.50
N ARG A 319 -3.53 -6.45 -24.24
CA ARG A 319 -3.64 -5.12 -23.62
C ARG A 319 -3.24 -5.12 -22.15
N HIS A 320 -3.61 -6.16 -21.39
CA HIS A 320 -3.13 -6.38 -20.02
C HIS A 320 -1.59 -6.45 -19.96
N VAL A 321 -0.98 -7.31 -20.77
CA VAL A 321 0.49 -7.50 -20.78
C VAL A 321 1.20 -6.22 -21.23
N ALA A 322 0.68 -5.50 -22.23
CA ALA A 322 1.27 -4.24 -22.69
C ALA A 322 1.25 -3.14 -21.62
N ASP A 323 0.11 -2.93 -20.94
CA ASP A 323 -0.02 -1.99 -19.82
C ASP A 323 0.94 -2.35 -18.66
N TYR A 324 0.95 -3.62 -18.29
CA TYR A 324 1.78 -4.11 -17.19
C TYR A 324 3.29 -3.99 -17.49
N GLN A 325 3.72 -4.40 -18.68
CA GLN A 325 5.14 -4.38 -19.08
C GLN A 325 5.67 -2.96 -19.27
N ALA A 326 4.82 -1.99 -19.64
CA ALA A 326 5.19 -0.57 -19.70
C ALA A 326 5.63 -0.01 -18.33
N LEU A 327 5.26 -0.65 -17.22
CA LEU A 327 5.73 -0.38 -15.87
C LEU A 327 6.83 -1.36 -15.43
N PHE A 328 6.63 -2.66 -15.61
CA PHE A 328 7.54 -3.68 -15.08
C PHE A 328 8.90 -3.70 -15.77
N ASN A 329 8.97 -3.65 -17.10
CA ASN A 329 10.22 -3.80 -17.87
C ASN A 329 11.19 -2.62 -17.69
N ARG A 330 10.78 -1.55 -16.99
CA ARG A 330 11.60 -0.36 -16.69
C ARG A 330 12.84 -0.62 -15.82
N VAL A 331 12.90 -1.75 -15.11
CA VAL A 331 14.06 -2.14 -14.29
C VAL A 331 14.29 -3.65 -14.41
N THR A 332 15.48 -4.02 -14.85
CA THR A 332 16.02 -5.39 -14.75
C THR A 332 17.05 -5.48 -13.63
N ILE A 333 17.27 -6.68 -13.11
CA ILE A 333 18.37 -6.98 -12.20
C ILE A 333 18.80 -8.43 -12.39
N ASP A 334 20.11 -8.65 -12.49
CA ASP A 334 20.73 -9.96 -12.45
C ASP A 334 21.72 -10.01 -11.28
N LEU A 335 21.74 -11.14 -10.57
CA LEU A 335 22.62 -11.43 -9.43
C LEU A 335 23.33 -12.79 -9.61
N GLY A 336 23.18 -13.42 -10.79
CA GLY A 336 23.57 -14.80 -11.08
C GLY A 336 22.51 -15.83 -10.70
N ARG A 337 22.66 -17.04 -11.28
CA ARG A 337 21.84 -18.23 -11.00
C ARG A 337 22.67 -19.32 -10.34
N THR A 338 22.04 -20.14 -9.51
CA THR A 338 22.55 -21.43 -9.02
C THR A 338 21.46 -22.48 -9.16
N ALA A 339 21.79 -23.77 -9.01
CA ALA A 339 20.81 -24.88 -9.04
C ALA A 339 19.75 -24.80 -7.91
N ALA A 340 19.83 -23.83 -6.99
CA ALA A 340 18.74 -23.53 -6.06
C ALA A 340 17.52 -22.91 -6.77
N ALA A 341 17.70 -22.30 -7.94
CA ALA A 341 16.61 -21.72 -8.74
C ALA A 341 15.63 -22.78 -9.28
N ASP A 342 16.10 -24.02 -9.43
CA ASP A 342 15.35 -25.19 -9.90
C ASP A 342 14.43 -25.83 -8.84
N GLN A 343 14.38 -25.29 -7.62
CA GLN A 343 13.47 -25.72 -6.56
C GLN A 343 12.18 -24.88 -6.56
N THR A 344 11.09 -25.42 -6.00
CA THR A 344 9.84 -24.69 -5.81
C THR A 344 10.02 -23.51 -4.84
N THR A 345 9.15 -22.51 -4.96
CA THR A 345 9.33 -21.20 -4.30
C THR A 345 9.24 -21.30 -2.76
N ASP A 346 8.45 -22.23 -2.23
CA ASP A 346 8.38 -22.56 -0.80
C ASP A 346 9.66 -23.23 -0.27
N VAL A 347 10.26 -24.16 -1.02
CA VAL A 347 11.58 -24.73 -0.71
C VAL A 347 12.64 -23.64 -0.68
N ARG A 348 12.66 -22.77 -1.70
CA ARG A 348 13.61 -21.65 -1.78
C ARG A 348 13.46 -20.69 -0.59
N ILE A 349 12.23 -20.39 -0.17
CA ILE A 349 11.94 -19.62 1.07
C ILE A 349 12.48 -20.33 2.32
N ALA A 350 12.22 -21.63 2.47
CA ALA A 350 12.64 -22.42 3.62
C ALA A 350 14.18 -22.50 3.73
N GLN A 351 14.88 -22.60 2.60
CA GLN A 351 16.32 -22.81 2.53
C GLN A 351 17.16 -21.51 2.40
N HIS A 352 16.55 -20.34 2.17
CA HIS A 352 17.26 -19.07 1.91
C HIS A 352 18.28 -18.65 2.99
N ALA A 353 18.19 -19.17 4.22
CA ALA A 353 19.18 -18.89 5.26
C ALA A 353 20.46 -19.75 5.16
N SER A 354 20.40 -20.92 4.52
CA SER A 354 21.49 -21.90 4.43
C SER A 354 22.01 -22.10 3.00
N VAL A 355 21.19 -21.89 1.97
CA VAL A 355 21.55 -22.09 0.55
C VAL A 355 21.91 -20.77 -0.13
N ASN A 356 22.90 -20.80 -1.04
CA ASN A 356 23.28 -19.63 -1.84
C ASN A 356 22.37 -19.48 -3.08
N ASP A 357 21.25 -18.77 -2.89
CA ASP A 357 20.28 -18.46 -3.93
C ASP A 357 20.23 -16.94 -4.23
N PRO A 358 21.13 -16.44 -5.11
CA PRO A 358 21.10 -15.04 -5.54
C PRO A 358 19.88 -14.73 -6.42
N GLN A 359 19.46 -15.66 -7.29
CA GLN A 359 18.30 -15.46 -8.17
C GLN A 359 17.02 -15.21 -7.36
N PHE A 360 16.81 -15.90 -6.23
CA PHE A 360 15.66 -15.64 -5.36
C PHE A 360 15.67 -14.22 -4.78
N SER A 361 16.85 -13.60 -4.63
CA SER A 361 16.95 -12.20 -4.20
C SER A 361 16.56 -11.23 -5.32
N ALA A 362 16.81 -11.57 -6.59
CA ALA A 362 16.33 -10.84 -7.76
C ALA A 362 14.81 -11.03 -7.98
N LEU A 363 14.31 -12.26 -7.89
CA LEU A 363 12.88 -12.59 -7.91
C LEU A 363 12.11 -11.81 -6.83
N LEU A 364 12.62 -11.77 -5.60
CA LEU A 364 11.98 -11.07 -4.49
C LEU A 364 12.11 -9.54 -4.55
N PHE A 365 13.11 -9.01 -5.27
CA PHE A 365 13.15 -7.59 -5.67
C PHE A 365 12.03 -7.28 -6.66
N GLN A 366 11.93 -8.07 -7.74
CA GLN A 366 10.91 -7.87 -8.77
C GLN A 366 9.49 -8.10 -8.25
N TYR A 367 9.30 -9.02 -7.30
CA TYR A 367 8.02 -9.24 -6.63
C TYR A 367 7.55 -8.02 -5.84
N GLY A 368 8.47 -7.26 -5.22
CA GLY A 368 8.16 -5.97 -4.60
C GLY A 368 7.66 -4.91 -5.59
N ARG A 369 8.16 -4.93 -6.84
CA ARG A 369 7.71 -4.05 -7.93
C ARG A 369 6.36 -4.50 -8.51
N TYR A 370 6.22 -5.81 -8.76
CA TYR A 370 4.98 -6.46 -9.19
C TYR A 370 3.81 -6.10 -8.26
N LEU A 371 3.96 -6.34 -6.95
CA LEU A 371 2.91 -6.08 -5.98
C LEU A 371 2.48 -4.62 -5.96
N LEU A 372 3.37 -3.66 -6.27
CA LEU A 372 3.05 -2.23 -6.27
C LEU A 372 2.21 -1.87 -7.49
N ILE A 373 2.64 -2.34 -8.68
CA ILE A 373 1.86 -2.21 -9.93
C ILE A 373 0.47 -2.84 -9.76
N SER A 374 0.37 -3.96 -9.04
CA SER A 374 -0.89 -4.68 -8.82
C SER A 374 -1.76 -4.16 -7.68
N SER A 375 -1.29 -3.23 -6.83
CA SER A 375 -2.06 -2.69 -5.67
C SER A 375 -2.06 -1.16 -5.54
N SER A 376 -1.43 -0.41 -6.45
CA SER A 376 -1.50 1.05 -6.49
C SER A 376 -1.32 1.56 -7.92
N ARG A 377 -2.40 2.05 -8.54
CA ARG A 377 -2.41 2.62 -9.89
C ARG A 377 -3.08 4.01 -9.87
N PRO A 378 -2.83 4.88 -10.86
CA PRO A 378 -3.51 6.17 -10.94
C PRO A 378 -5.04 6.01 -10.89
N GLY A 379 -5.70 6.68 -9.95
CA GLY A 379 -7.15 6.59 -9.74
C GLY A 379 -7.64 5.45 -8.84
N THR A 380 -6.76 4.68 -8.19
CA THR A 380 -7.11 3.71 -7.13
C THR A 380 -6.94 4.31 -5.75
N GLN A 381 -7.34 3.61 -4.69
CA GLN A 381 -6.84 3.87 -3.33
C GLN A 381 -5.34 3.48 -3.22
N PRO A 382 -4.63 3.95 -2.18
CA PRO A 382 -3.29 3.46 -1.88
C PRO A 382 -3.29 1.99 -1.47
N ALA A 383 -2.17 1.31 -1.73
CA ALA A 383 -1.85 0.00 -1.19
C ALA A 383 -1.84 0.05 0.35
N ASN A 384 -2.74 -0.69 0.98
CA ASN A 384 -2.93 -0.72 2.44
C ASN A 384 -1.95 -1.71 3.13
N LEU A 385 -2.18 -2.06 4.39
CA LEU A 385 -1.33 -3.02 5.13
C LEU A 385 -1.17 -4.39 4.43
N GLN A 386 -2.11 -4.79 3.57
CA GLN A 386 -2.08 -6.02 2.78
C GLN A 386 -2.09 -5.73 1.26
N GLY A 387 -1.74 -4.50 0.84
CA GLY A 387 -1.86 -4.07 -0.55
C GLY A 387 -3.32 -3.86 -0.93
N ILE A 388 -3.92 -4.86 -1.59
CA ILE A 388 -5.37 -4.97 -1.81
C ILE A 388 -5.90 -6.39 -1.53
N TRP A 389 -5.10 -7.30 -0.95
CA TRP A 389 -5.47 -8.72 -0.80
C TRP A 389 -5.86 -9.05 0.63
N ASN A 390 -7.13 -9.40 0.87
CA ASN A 390 -7.66 -9.71 2.20
C ASN A 390 -8.90 -10.60 2.12
N GLU A 391 -8.88 -11.76 2.79
CA GLU A 391 -10.05 -12.65 2.93
C GLU A 391 -10.89 -12.43 4.21
N GLU A 392 -10.42 -11.63 5.17
CA GLU A 392 -11.06 -11.47 6.49
C GLU A 392 -12.03 -10.27 6.54
N MET A 393 -13.04 -10.34 7.41
CA MET A 393 -13.95 -9.21 7.71
C MET A 393 -13.43 -8.27 8.81
N ALA A 394 -12.46 -8.74 9.60
CA ALA A 394 -11.77 -7.98 10.64
C ALA A 394 -10.27 -8.37 10.66
N PRO A 395 -9.53 -8.07 9.56
CA PRO A 395 -8.12 -8.44 9.41
C PRO A 395 -7.21 -7.84 10.48
N ALA A 396 -5.97 -8.34 10.54
CA ALA A 396 -4.96 -7.87 11.48
C ALA A 396 -4.68 -6.35 11.34
N TRP A 397 -4.91 -5.60 12.42
CA TRP A 397 -4.91 -4.13 12.44
C TRP A 397 -5.81 -3.53 11.35
N ASP A 398 -6.97 -4.13 11.12
CA ASP A 398 -8.03 -3.61 10.25
C ASP A 398 -7.60 -3.55 8.76
N SER A 399 -6.41 -4.08 8.43
CA SER A 399 -5.69 -3.90 7.16
C SER A 399 -5.63 -2.42 6.71
N LYS A 400 -5.64 -1.48 7.67
CA LYS A 400 -5.77 -0.02 7.46
C LYS A 400 -4.50 0.66 6.92
N TYR A 401 -4.45 1.99 6.94
CA TYR A 401 -3.27 2.77 6.58
C TYR A 401 -2.49 3.18 7.84
N THR A 402 -1.54 2.34 8.26
CA THR A 402 -0.62 2.68 9.37
C THR A 402 0.55 3.53 8.85
N ILE A 403 0.57 4.81 9.23
CA ILE A 403 1.48 5.81 8.65
C ILE A 403 2.69 6.15 9.53
N ASN A 404 2.85 5.51 10.70
CA ASN A 404 4.06 5.61 11.54
C ASN A 404 5.27 4.79 11.05
N ALA A 405 5.09 3.97 10.02
CA ALA A 405 6.16 3.31 9.26
C ALA A 405 5.63 2.62 7.99
N ASN A 406 4.47 1.95 8.11
CA ASN A 406 4.07 0.90 7.16
C ASN A 406 3.67 1.47 5.78
N LEU A 407 2.81 2.49 5.72
CA LEU A 407 2.44 3.12 4.46
C LEU A 407 3.63 3.80 3.77
N PRO A 408 4.48 4.62 4.43
CA PRO A 408 5.73 5.07 3.83
C PRO A 408 6.56 3.92 3.26
N MET A 409 6.69 2.81 3.99
CA MET A 409 7.44 1.62 3.57
C MET A 409 6.82 0.89 2.35
N ASN A 410 5.51 1.00 2.11
CA ASN A 410 4.89 0.52 0.87
C ASN A 410 5.40 1.28 -0.37
N TYR A 411 5.75 2.56 -0.20
CA TYR A 411 6.06 3.46 -1.32
C TYR A 411 7.53 3.88 -1.43
N TRP A 412 8.39 3.52 -0.47
CA TRP A 412 9.85 3.62 -0.61
C TRP A 412 10.41 3.04 -1.95
N PRO A 413 9.89 1.95 -2.54
CA PRO A 413 10.40 1.48 -3.83
C PRO A 413 9.85 2.22 -5.05
N ALA A 414 8.80 3.04 -4.93
CA ALA A 414 8.05 3.56 -6.08
C ALA A 414 8.93 4.40 -7.01
N ASP A 415 9.42 5.56 -6.57
CA ASP A 415 10.36 6.36 -7.38
C ASP A 415 11.70 5.62 -7.58
N THR A 416 12.22 4.98 -6.53
CA THR A 416 13.56 4.36 -6.54
C THR A 416 13.66 3.09 -7.41
N THR A 417 12.54 2.58 -7.92
CA THR A 417 12.48 1.47 -8.89
C THR A 417 11.63 1.78 -10.14
N ASN A 418 11.52 3.06 -10.48
CA ASN A 418 10.94 3.60 -11.72
C ASN A 418 9.42 3.32 -11.90
N LEU A 419 8.67 3.42 -10.80
CA LEU A 419 7.22 3.27 -10.69
C LEU A 419 6.59 4.54 -10.06
N ALA A 420 7.05 5.71 -10.52
CA ALA A 420 6.66 7.01 -9.97
C ALA A 420 5.14 7.25 -10.03
N GLU A 421 4.46 6.76 -11.07
CA GLU A 421 3.01 6.89 -11.26
C GLU A 421 2.20 6.09 -10.22
N CYS A 422 2.80 5.08 -9.59
CA CYS A 422 2.15 4.32 -8.52
C CYS A 422 1.98 5.14 -7.23
N PHE A 423 2.73 6.24 -7.04
CA PHE A 423 2.57 7.13 -5.88
C PHE A 423 1.25 7.93 -5.88
N LEU A 424 0.62 8.16 -7.04
CA LEU A 424 -0.46 9.15 -7.17
C LEU A 424 -1.63 8.97 -6.17
N PRO A 425 -2.14 7.75 -5.89
CA PRO A 425 -3.12 7.51 -4.83
C PRO A 425 -2.73 8.05 -3.45
N VAL A 426 -1.44 8.06 -3.09
CA VAL A 426 -0.97 8.59 -1.80
C VAL A 426 -1.14 10.10 -1.74
N PHE A 427 -0.92 10.81 -2.86
CA PHE A 427 -1.11 12.26 -2.92
C PHE A 427 -2.59 12.64 -2.92
N ASP A 428 -3.46 11.87 -3.57
CA ASP A 428 -4.91 12.02 -3.46
C ASP A 428 -5.41 11.75 -2.02
N MET A 429 -4.89 10.71 -1.35
CA MET A 429 -5.17 10.47 0.07
C MET A 429 -4.68 11.61 0.96
N ILE A 430 -3.48 12.16 0.72
CA ILE A 430 -2.96 13.33 1.46
C ILE A 430 -3.87 14.55 1.24
N LYS A 431 -4.33 14.79 0.02
CA LYS A 431 -5.27 15.87 -0.32
C LYS A 431 -6.57 15.75 0.48
N ASP A 432 -7.15 14.56 0.58
CA ASP A 432 -8.31 14.33 1.44
C ASP A 432 -8.00 14.58 2.94
N LEU A 433 -6.85 14.09 3.41
CA LEU A 433 -6.37 14.27 4.80
C LEU A 433 -6.11 15.74 5.15
N THR A 434 -5.84 16.62 4.19
CA THR A 434 -5.80 18.06 4.47
C THR A 434 -7.14 18.59 5.00
N VAL A 435 -8.26 17.96 4.62
CA VAL A 435 -9.61 18.40 4.97
C VAL A 435 -10.08 17.80 6.30
N THR A 436 -9.87 16.49 6.53
CA THR A 436 -10.19 15.86 7.83
C THR A 436 -9.19 16.25 8.91
N GLY A 437 -7.91 16.31 8.55
CA GLY A 437 -6.82 16.71 9.45
C GLY A 437 -6.90 18.18 9.88
N ALA A 438 -7.45 19.08 9.07
CA ALA A 438 -7.71 20.46 9.48
C ALA A 438 -8.82 20.55 10.55
N ARG A 439 -9.86 19.72 10.41
CA ARG A 439 -10.93 19.59 11.41
C ARG A 439 -10.38 19.06 12.75
N VAL A 440 -9.48 18.08 12.72
CA VAL A 440 -8.77 17.58 13.91
C VAL A 440 -7.83 18.64 14.51
N ALA A 441 -7.05 19.36 13.68
CA ALA A 441 -6.15 20.42 14.12
C ALA A 441 -6.89 21.52 14.92
N GLN A 442 -8.03 21.98 14.39
CA GLN A 442 -8.86 22.96 15.07
C GLN A 442 -9.45 22.40 16.38
N ALA A 443 -10.08 21.23 16.34
CA ALA A 443 -10.86 20.71 17.47
C ALA A 443 -10.01 20.21 18.65
N GLN A 444 -8.86 19.59 18.35
CA GLN A 444 -8.00 18.95 19.36
C GLN A 444 -6.82 19.82 19.78
N TYR A 445 -6.41 20.80 18.96
CA TYR A 445 -5.22 21.61 19.22
C TYR A 445 -5.46 23.12 19.18
N GLY A 446 -6.62 23.59 18.72
CA GLY A 446 -6.88 25.02 18.50
C GLY A 446 -6.03 25.62 17.38
N ALA A 447 -5.46 24.78 16.51
CA ALA A 447 -4.44 25.15 15.54
C ALA A 447 -5.01 25.24 14.12
N GLY A 448 -4.32 26.01 13.26
CA GLY A 448 -4.49 25.96 11.81
C GLY A 448 -3.72 24.79 11.19
N GLY A 449 -3.64 24.80 9.85
CA GLY A 449 -3.01 23.73 9.10
C GLY A 449 -3.84 22.44 9.12
N TRP A 450 -3.18 21.28 9.09
CA TRP A 450 -3.80 19.97 9.26
C TRP A 450 -2.86 18.99 9.96
N VAL A 451 -3.44 17.99 10.64
CA VAL A 451 -2.71 16.93 11.37
C VAL A 451 -3.27 15.55 11.03
N THR A 452 -2.43 14.51 11.08
CA THR A 452 -2.87 13.11 11.02
C THR A 452 -1.95 12.26 11.87
N HIS A 453 -2.53 11.39 12.70
CA HIS A 453 -1.82 10.55 13.66
C HIS A 453 -1.32 9.24 13.04
N HIS A 454 -0.99 8.23 13.84
CA HIS A 454 -0.31 7.02 13.36
C HIS A 454 -1.11 6.09 12.41
N ASN A 455 -2.43 6.26 12.29
CA ASN A 455 -3.34 5.42 11.51
C ASN A 455 -4.40 6.27 10.80
N THR A 456 -4.85 5.82 9.62
CA THR A 456 -6.05 6.31 8.91
C THR A 456 -6.69 5.20 8.06
N ASP A 457 -7.83 5.46 7.43
CA ASP A 457 -8.67 4.52 6.68
C ASP A 457 -9.24 5.14 5.37
N ALA A 458 -10.18 4.45 4.71
CA ALA A 458 -10.86 4.97 3.51
C ALA A 458 -11.74 6.21 3.77
N TRP A 459 -12.12 6.46 5.02
CA TRP A 459 -12.92 7.59 5.48
C TRP A 459 -12.04 8.77 5.96
N ARG A 460 -10.72 8.56 5.96
CA ARG A 460 -9.68 9.56 6.24
C ARG A 460 -9.73 10.04 7.69
N GLY A 461 -10.12 9.16 8.62
CA GLY A 461 -10.10 9.43 10.05
C GLY A 461 -8.68 9.80 10.50
N ALA A 462 -8.50 10.99 11.09
CA ALA A 462 -7.19 11.61 11.29
C ALA A 462 -6.77 11.81 12.76
N SER A 463 -7.66 11.48 13.70
CA SER A 463 -7.46 11.65 15.16
C SER A 463 -6.56 10.58 15.80
N VAL A 464 -6.24 10.78 17.08
CA VAL A 464 -5.61 9.77 17.94
C VAL A 464 -6.53 8.55 18.04
N VAL A 465 -6.01 7.36 17.75
CA VAL A 465 -6.74 6.09 17.76
C VAL A 465 -5.91 5.00 18.44
N ASP A 466 -6.53 3.86 18.74
CA ASP A 466 -5.99 2.66 19.41
C ASP A 466 -5.57 2.87 20.90
N GLY A 467 -5.01 4.04 21.24
CA GLY A 467 -4.70 4.49 22.60
C GLY A 467 -3.50 5.45 22.62
N ALA A 468 -3.38 6.32 23.62
CA ALA A 468 -2.31 7.31 23.70
C ALA A 468 -0.89 6.71 23.61
N LEU A 469 -0.72 5.46 24.06
CA LEU A 469 0.55 4.71 24.01
C LEU A 469 1.10 4.54 22.58
N TRP A 470 0.20 4.51 21.60
CA TRP A 470 0.51 4.31 20.18
C TRP A 470 0.15 5.56 19.35
N GLY A 471 -1.07 6.07 19.52
CA GLY A 471 -1.68 7.06 18.66
C GLY A 471 -1.42 8.53 19.00
N MET A 472 -0.86 8.87 20.17
CA MET A 472 -0.44 10.26 20.45
C MET A 472 0.91 10.54 19.80
N TRP A 473 0.89 10.52 18.47
CA TRP A 473 2.02 10.75 17.59
C TRP A 473 1.51 11.49 16.35
N GLN A 474 1.69 12.80 16.34
CA GLN A 474 1.05 13.73 15.38
C GLN A 474 1.86 13.96 14.08
N THR A 475 3.06 13.38 13.96
CA THR A 475 3.94 13.59 12.79
C THR A 475 3.68 12.62 11.63
N GLY A 476 2.58 11.87 11.66
CA GLY A 476 2.13 11.03 10.54
C GLY A 476 1.83 11.83 9.29
N GLY A 477 0.94 12.82 9.40
CA GLY A 477 0.66 13.78 8.31
C GLY A 477 1.91 14.55 7.86
N ALA A 478 2.84 14.84 8.78
CA ALA A 478 4.11 15.49 8.47
C ALA A 478 5.03 14.62 7.61
N TRP A 479 5.19 13.32 7.91
CA TRP A 479 5.98 12.39 7.09
C TRP A 479 5.33 12.20 5.71
N LEU A 480 4.00 12.01 5.64
CA LEU A 480 3.31 11.96 4.35
C LEU A 480 3.54 13.24 3.52
N ALA A 481 3.55 14.42 4.15
CA ALA A 481 3.86 15.67 3.49
C ALA A 481 5.33 15.78 2.99
N THR A 482 6.31 15.12 3.62
CA THR A 482 7.69 15.11 3.07
C THR A 482 7.80 14.28 1.77
N MET A 483 6.94 13.26 1.60
CA MET A 483 6.94 12.40 0.41
C MET A 483 6.58 13.16 -0.88
N ILE A 484 5.80 14.25 -0.78
CA ILE A 484 5.53 15.18 -1.90
C ILE A 484 6.84 15.83 -2.39
N TRP A 485 7.64 16.35 -1.46
CA TRP A 485 8.92 16.99 -1.80
C TRP A 485 9.92 15.98 -2.38
N ASP A 486 9.94 14.77 -1.85
CA ASP A 486 10.84 13.72 -2.29
C ASP A 486 10.48 13.21 -3.70
N HIS A 487 9.19 13.06 -4.02
CA HIS A 487 8.72 12.74 -5.37
C HIS A 487 9.00 13.87 -6.38
N TYR A 488 8.87 15.13 -5.97
CA TYR A 488 9.35 16.26 -6.79
C TYR A 488 10.86 16.18 -7.04
N LEU A 489 11.67 15.79 -6.04
CA LEU A 489 13.12 15.63 -6.21
C LEU A 489 13.50 14.50 -7.19
N PHE A 490 12.67 13.46 -7.35
CA PHE A 490 12.87 12.41 -8.35
C PHE A 490 12.36 12.81 -9.75
N THR A 491 11.21 13.48 -9.85
CA THR A 491 10.54 13.77 -11.12
C THR A 491 10.90 15.12 -11.75
N GLY A 492 11.29 16.11 -10.93
CA GLY A 492 11.44 17.51 -11.35
C GLY A 492 10.11 18.21 -11.72
N ASN A 493 8.95 17.59 -11.49
CA ASN A 493 7.66 18.07 -11.98
C ASN A 493 7.15 19.27 -11.16
N LEU A 494 7.32 20.48 -11.73
CA LEU A 494 6.90 21.73 -11.10
C LEU A 494 5.38 21.88 -10.96
N ASP A 495 4.59 21.27 -11.84
CA ASP A 495 3.13 21.38 -11.80
C ASP A 495 2.54 20.46 -10.73
N PHE A 496 3.09 19.24 -10.60
CA PHE A 496 2.86 18.37 -9.44
C PHE A 496 3.21 19.08 -8.13
N LEU A 497 4.40 19.70 -8.06
CA LEU A 497 4.84 20.42 -6.86
C LEU A 497 3.89 21.60 -6.55
N ARG A 498 3.48 22.38 -7.55
CA ARG A 498 2.56 23.52 -7.36
C ARG A 498 1.18 23.07 -6.88
N ALA A 499 0.67 21.94 -7.38
CA ALA A 499 -0.60 21.37 -6.95
C ALA A 499 -0.57 20.83 -5.50
N ASN A 500 0.55 20.27 -5.07
CA ASN A 500 0.67 19.58 -3.77
C ASN A 500 1.36 20.41 -2.67
N TYR A 501 2.06 21.50 -3.01
CA TYR A 501 2.66 22.43 -2.05
C TYR A 501 1.69 22.96 -0.98
N PRO A 502 0.39 23.26 -1.27
CA PRO A 502 -0.57 23.64 -0.23
C PRO A 502 -0.72 22.60 0.90
N ALA A 503 -0.63 21.31 0.60
CA ALA A 503 -0.66 20.25 1.61
C ALA A 503 0.59 20.28 2.49
N MET A 504 1.78 20.45 1.90
CA MET A 504 3.04 20.63 2.63
C MET A 504 2.99 21.85 3.55
N LYS A 505 2.53 23.00 3.01
CA LYS A 505 2.36 24.26 3.75
C LYS A 505 1.39 24.08 4.93
N GLY A 506 0.25 23.45 4.70
CA GLY A 506 -0.75 23.16 5.74
C GLY A 506 -0.21 22.26 6.86
N ALA A 507 0.57 21.22 6.53
CA ALA A 507 1.21 20.38 7.55
C ALA A 507 2.22 21.19 8.37
N ALA A 508 3.04 22.02 7.71
CA ALA A 508 4.02 22.86 8.40
C ALA A 508 3.36 23.95 9.27
N GLN A 509 2.24 24.54 8.86
CA GLN A 509 1.49 25.53 9.66
C GLN A 509 1.04 24.94 11.00
N PHE A 510 0.51 23.71 11.01
CA PHE A 510 0.10 23.05 12.24
C PHE A 510 1.24 22.98 13.28
N PHE A 511 2.49 22.77 12.85
CA PHE A 511 3.64 22.77 13.75
C PHE A 511 4.15 24.17 14.11
N LEU A 512 3.97 25.19 13.26
CA LEU A 512 4.20 26.59 13.68
C LEU A 512 3.24 26.99 14.82
N ASP A 513 2.00 26.50 14.77
CA ASP A 513 0.96 26.81 15.76
C ASP A 513 1.07 25.96 17.05
N THR A 514 1.64 24.74 16.97
CA THR A 514 1.63 23.77 18.08
C THR A 514 2.98 23.42 18.71
N LEU A 515 4.12 23.82 18.12
CA LEU A 515 5.42 23.67 18.78
C LEU A 515 5.53 24.61 19.99
N VAL A 516 5.98 24.07 21.12
CA VAL A 516 6.17 24.83 22.37
C VAL A 516 7.65 24.89 22.73
N THR A 517 8.06 25.93 23.47
CA THR A 517 9.45 26.04 23.93
C THR A 517 9.66 25.11 25.13
N HIS A 518 10.67 24.23 25.08
CA HIS A 518 11.02 23.33 26.18
C HIS A 518 11.61 24.14 27.35
N PRO A 519 11.04 24.08 28.57
CA PRO A 519 11.29 25.07 29.63
C PRO A 519 12.77 25.16 30.05
N THR A 520 13.48 24.03 30.07
CA THR A 520 14.90 23.95 30.47
C THR A 520 15.89 23.91 29.30
N LEU A 521 15.42 23.84 28.04
CA LEU A 521 16.29 23.63 26.88
C LEU A 521 16.16 24.69 25.77
N GLY A 522 15.15 25.58 25.81
CA GLY A 522 14.96 26.69 24.85
C GLY A 522 14.56 26.28 23.41
N HIS A 523 14.73 25.00 23.06
CA HIS A 523 14.31 24.43 21.79
C HIS A 523 12.79 24.37 21.62
N LEU A 524 12.32 24.42 20.37
CA LEU A 524 10.92 24.16 20.01
C LEU A 524 10.67 22.65 19.93
N VAL A 525 9.69 22.14 20.68
CA VAL A 525 9.40 20.71 20.80
C VAL A 525 7.91 20.41 20.56
N THR A 526 7.63 19.22 20.02
CA THR A 526 6.29 18.62 20.09
C THR A 526 5.96 18.27 21.54
N ASN A 527 4.78 18.63 22.02
CA ASN A 527 4.28 18.21 23.35
C ASN A 527 2.74 18.28 23.35
N PRO A 528 2.02 17.19 23.66
CA PRO A 528 2.53 15.81 23.83
C PRO A 528 3.03 15.21 22.50
N SER A 529 3.78 14.10 22.56
CA SER A 529 4.04 13.16 21.45
C SER A 529 4.57 11.83 22.04
N ASN A 530 4.89 10.82 21.22
CA ASN A 530 5.56 9.59 21.63
C ASN A 530 6.67 9.20 20.64
N SER A 531 7.50 8.20 20.97
CA SER A 531 8.30 7.50 19.95
C SER A 531 7.58 6.20 19.57
N PRO A 532 7.09 6.05 18.32
CA PRO A 532 6.39 4.84 17.90
C PRO A 532 7.28 3.61 18.07
N GLU A 533 6.91 2.57 18.81
CA GLU A 533 5.75 2.42 19.71
C GLU A 533 6.27 1.87 21.04
N LEU A 534 7.16 2.65 21.65
CA LEU A 534 8.06 2.22 22.72
C LEU A 534 7.80 3.04 23.99
N PRO A 535 7.29 2.44 25.07
CA PRO A 535 7.25 3.12 26.37
C PRO A 535 8.68 3.44 26.86
N HIS A 536 8.89 4.65 27.36
CA HIS A 536 10.15 5.06 28.00
C HIS A 536 10.17 4.69 29.50
N HIS A 537 9.00 4.61 30.14
CA HIS A 537 8.81 4.04 31.48
C HIS A 537 7.62 3.08 31.48
N ALA A 538 7.50 2.23 32.50
CA ALA A 538 6.60 1.06 32.51
C ALA A 538 5.15 1.30 32.02
N ASN A 539 4.57 2.46 32.32
CA ASN A 539 3.22 2.85 31.89
C ASN A 539 3.19 4.16 31.05
N ALA A 540 4.33 4.63 30.52
CA ALA A 540 4.42 5.92 29.83
C ALA A 540 5.23 5.85 28.52
N SER A 541 4.59 6.31 27.45
CA SER A 541 5.20 6.61 26.13
C SER A 541 5.25 8.11 25.82
N VAL A 542 4.39 8.89 26.49
CA VAL A 542 4.14 10.29 26.16
C VAL A 542 5.24 11.17 26.73
N CYS A 543 5.88 11.92 25.84
CA CYS A 543 7.07 12.73 26.08
C CYS A 543 7.00 14.04 25.29
N ALA A 544 8.04 14.87 25.41
CA ALA A 544 8.22 16.08 24.59
C ALA A 544 9.42 15.91 23.64
N GLY A 545 9.23 16.30 22.37
CA GLY A 545 10.27 16.35 21.34
C GLY A 545 11.08 15.07 21.14
N PRO A 546 10.47 13.88 20.95
CA PRO A 546 11.21 12.66 20.62
C PRO A 546 12.01 12.83 19.32
N THR A 547 13.12 12.11 19.19
CA THR A 547 14.09 12.33 18.09
C THR A 547 13.48 12.14 16.70
N MET A 548 12.49 11.24 16.55
CA MET A 548 11.76 11.05 15.29
C MET A 548 11.03 12.32 14.83
N ASP A 549 10.30 12.98 15.73
CA ASP A 549 9.57 14.22 15.43
C ASP A 549 10.54 15.33 15.00
N ASN A 550 11.62 15.52 15.76
CA ASN A 550 12.63 16.53 15.48
C ASN A 550 13.27 16.33 14.09
N GLN A 551 13.44 15.08 13.65
CA GLN A 551 13.93 14.75 12.31
C GLN A 551 12.87 14.98 11.23
N ILE A 552 11.63 14.51 11.42
CA ILE A 552 10.53 14.67 10.44
C ILE A 552 10.23 16.16 10.23
N LEU A 553 10.13 16.97 11.29
CA LEU A 553 9.85 18.39 11.18
C LEU A 553 11.02 19.17 10.54
N ARG A 554 12.26 18.73 10.77
CA ARG A 554 13.44 19.31 10.12
C ARG A 554 13.45 19.06 8.61
N ASP A 555 12.94 17.91 8.17
CA ASP A 555 12.69 17.62 6.75
C ASP A 555 11.50 18.41 6.19
N LEU A 556 10.35 18.40 6.88
CA LEU A 556 9.13 19.11 6.45
C LEU A 556 9.39 20.61 6.25
N PHE A 557 9.95 21.29 7.25
CA PHE A 557 10.26 22.72 7.15
C PHE A 557 11.29 23.02 6.05
N THR A 558 12.29 22.15 5.85
CA THR A 558 13.27 22.29 4.77
C THR A 558 12.65 22.06 3.38
N GLY A 559 11.74 21.08 3.25
CA GLY A 559 10.97 20.82 2.04
C GLY A 559 10.05 21.98 1.70
N CYS A 560 9.27 22.49 2.67
CA CYS A 560 8.41 23.65 2.50
C CYS A 560 9.17 24.91 2.08
N ALA A 561 10.33 25.17 2.71
CA ALA A 561 11.17 26.32 2.36
C ALA A 561 11.72 26.23 0.92
N ARG A 562 12.17 25.04 0.50
CA ARG A 562 12.68 24.81 -0.86
C ARG A 562 11.58 24.77 -1.91
N ALA A 563 10.40 24.25 -1.59
CA ALA A 563 9.24 24.27 -2.49
C ALA A 563 8.76 25.71 -2.72
N SER A 564 8.67 26.53 -1.66
CA SER A 564 8.44 27.98 -1.75
C SER A 564 9.45 28.67 -2.67
N GLU A 565 10.75 28.40 -2.49
CA GLU A 565 11.82 28.98 -3.30
C GLU A 565 11.76 28.55 -4.77
N VAL A 566 11.50 27.27 -5.04
CA VAL A 566 11.37 26.70 -6.40
C VAL A 566 10.15 27.25 -7.14
N LEU A 567 9.02 27.44 -6.44
CA LEU A 567 7.77 27.94 -7.01
C LEU A 567 7.69 29.48 -7.05
N GLY A 568 8.58 30.20 -6.35
CA GLY A 568 8.58 31.67 -6.27
C GLY A 568 7.49 32.25 -5.36
N VAL A 569 7.00 31.49 -4.37
CA VAL A 569 5.85 31.86 -3.52
C VAL A 569 6.22 31.95 -2.03
N ASP A 570 5.34 32.55 -1.22
CA ASP A 570 5.33 32.38 0.25
C ASP A 570 6.62 32.75 1.01
N THR A 571 7.35 33.78 0.56
CA THR A 571 8.61 34.24 1.18
C THR A 571 8.54 34.44 2.70
N THR A 572 7.47 35.04 3.24
CA THR A 572 7.32 35.24 4.70
C THR A 572 7.19 33.93 5.44
N PHE A 573 6.37 33.00 4.94
CA PHE A 573 6.18 31.67 5.52
C PHE A 573 7.45 30.83 5.44
N ARG A 574 8.22 30.93 4.34
CA ARG A 574 9.56 30.35 4.20
C ARG A 574 10.50 30.81 5.32
N THR A 575 10.52 32.10 5.64
CA THR A 575 11.31 32.62 6.77
C THR A 575 10.84 32.05 8.11
N GLN A 576 9.52 31.95 8.33
CA GLN A 576 8.94 31.38 9.56
C GLN A 576 9.32 29.90 9.76
N VAL A 577 9.18 29.04 8.73
CA VAL A 577 9.53 27.62 8.87
C VAL A 577 11.04 27.39 9.01
N LEU A 578 11.88 28.23 8.40
CA LEU A 578 13.34 28.17 8.61
C LEU A 578 13.72 28.56 10.05
N ALA A 579 13.15 29.65 10.58
CA ALA A 579 13.37 30.07 11.96
C ALA A 579 12.86 29.03 12.99
N ALA A 580 11.74 28.36 12.70
CA ALA A 580 11.25 27.25 13.53
C ALA A 580 12.17 26.03 13.46
N ARG A 581 12.61 25.62 12.26
CA ARG A 581 13.54 24.52 12.02
C ARG A 581 14.84 24.68 12.80
N ASP A 582 15.39 25.89 12.84
CA ASP A 582 16.68 26.15 13.47
C ASP A 582 16.59 26.25 15.00
N ARG A 583 15.36 26.29 15.54
CA ARG A 583 15.07 26.12 16.98
C ARG A 583 14.70 24.69 17.39
N LEU A 584 14.46 23.76 16.45
CA LEU A 584 14.22 22.34 16.77
C LEU A 584 15.48 21.69 17.40
N PRO A 585 15.35 20.75 18.36
CA PRO A 585 16.47 20.09 19.00
C PRO A 585 17.48 19.45 18.03
N PRO A 586 18.80 19.53 18.31
CA PRO A 586 19.79 18.74 17.60
C PRO A 586 19.67 17.26 17.96
N MET A 587 20.10 16.38 17.05
CA MET A 587 20.29 14.97 17.38
C MET A 587 21.46 14.85 18.38
N ARG A 588 21.30 13.98 19.38
CA ARG A 588 22.27 13.76 20.46
C ARG A 588 22.79 12.34 20.46
N VAL A 589 24.04 12.18 20.89
CA VAL A 589 24.67 10.89 21.17
C VAL A 589 24.58 10.62 22.66
N GLY A 590 24.06 9.45 23.04
CA GLY A 590 23.90 9.02 24.42
C GLY A 590 25.20 8.48 25.04
N SER A 591 25.20 8.27 26.36
CA SER A 591 26.32 7.68 27.11
C SER A 591 26.78 6.32 26.53
N ARG A 592 25.85 5.57 25.93
CA ARG A 592 26.06 4.25 25.32
C ARG A 592 26.53 4.32 23.86
N GLY A 593 26.83 5.53 23.34
CA GLY A 593 27.24 5.80 21.97
C GLY A 593 26.10 5.77 20.93
N ASN A 594 24.86 5.47 21.34
CA ASN A 594 23.68 5.45 20.47
C ASN A 594 23.22 6.86 20.09
N ILE A 595 22.45 6.99 19.01
CA ILE A 595 21.55 8.15 18.86
C ILE A 595 20.46 8.05 19.93
N GLN A 596 20.20 9.14 20.66
CA GLN A 596 19.15 9.18 21.68
C GLN A 596 17.75 9.13 21.05
N GLU A 597 16.83 8.35 21.60
CA GLU A 597 15.45 8.26 21.11
C GLU A 597 14.54 9.39 21.65
N TRP A 598 14.88 9.90 22.83
CA TRP A 598 14.24 11.04 23.49
C TRP A 598 15.27 12.13 23.81
N LEU A 599 14.83 13.29 24.32
CA LEU A 599 15.74 14.40 24.68
C LEU A 599 16.66 14.12 25.88
N ALA A 600 16.29 13.12 26.69
CA ALA A 600 17.02 12.60 27.84
C ALA A 600 17.61 11.21 27.53
N ASP A 601 18.71 10.84 28.21
CA ASP A 601 19.50 9.63 27.91
C ASP A 601 18.89 8.31 28.45
N TRP A 602 17.56 8.21 28.47
CA TRP A 602 16.82 7.08 29.02
C TRP A 602 17.25 5.75 28.40
N VAL A 603 17.12 4.66 29.17
CA VAL A 603 17.35 3.30 28.70
C VAL A 603 16.04 2.76 28.11
N GLU A 604 16.13 2.12 26.96
CA GLU A 604 14.99 1.57 26.24
C GLU A 604 14.39 0.38 27.03
N THR A 605 13.11 0.47 27.42
CA THR A 605 12.38 -0.60 28.13
C THR A 605 12.46 -1.92 27.35
N GLU A 606 12.25 -1.85 26.03
CA GLU A 606 12.52 -2.92 25.08
C GLU A 606 13.77 -2.62 24.23
N ARG A 607 14.99 -2.91 24.73
CA ARG A 607 16.23 -2.80 23.91
C ARG A 607 16.14 -3.53 22.56
N ASN A 608 15.31 -4.56 22.46
CA ASN A 608 15.08 -5.34 21.24
C ASN A 608 13.86 -4.90 20.41
N HIS A 609 13.25 -3.74 20.69
CA HIS A 609 12.03 -3.24 20.05
C HIS A 609 12.02 -3.31 18.52
N ARG A 610 10.81 -3.36 17.95
CA ARG A 610 10.59 -3.54 16.51
C ARG A 610 10.90 -2.27 15.71
N HIS A 611 10.38 -1.12 16.13
CA HIS A 611 10.66 0.16 15.49
C HIS A 611 12.12 0.60 15.75
N VAL A 612 12.54 1.63 15.03
CA VAL A 612 13.83 2.37 15.17
C VAL A 612 13.56 3.82 14.81
N SER A 613 12.56 4.40 15.45
CA SER A 613 11.95 5.69 15.11
C SER A 613 12.95 6.83 15.12
N HIS A 614 13.90 6.81 16.06
CA HIS A 614 15.03 7.73 16.15
C HIS A 614 16.06 7.63 14.99
N LEU A 615 15.94 6.62 14.11
CA LEU A 615 16.75 6.44 12.90
C LEU A 615 16.00 6.81 11.60
N TYR A 616 14.80 7.42 11.67
CA TYR A 616 14.17 8.05 10.50
C TYR A 616 15.15 8.96 9.75
N GLY A 617 15.96 9.73 10.50
CA GLY A 617 17.03 10.62 10.02
C GLY A 617 18.10 9.93 9.15
N LEU A 618 18.26 8.61 9.27
CA LEU A 618 19.18 7.77 8.48
C LEU A 618 18.48 7.08 7.29
N HIS A 619 17.21 6.69 7.47
CA HIS A 619 16.34 6.21 6.40
C HIS A 619 14.85 6.27 6.83
N PRO A 620 13.94 6.84 6.02
CA PRO A 620 14.13 7.28 4.63
C PRO A 620 14.77 8.66 4.45
N SER A 621 15.02 9.41 5.53
CA SER A 621 15.68 10.71 5.45
C SER A 621 17.16 10.61 5.07
N ASN A 622 17.80 11.76 4.90
CA ASN A 622 19.23 11.92 4.58
C ASN A 622 19.95 12.91 5.51
N GLN A 623 19.48 13.05 6.75
CA GLN A 623 20.12 13.87 7.79
C GLN A 623 21.38 13.17 8.34
N ILE A 624 21.30 11.88 8.67
CA ILE A 624 22.44 11.05 9.07
C ILE A 624 22.98 10.38 7.80
N THR A 625 24.22 10.66 7.43
CA THR A 625 24.90 10.05 6.26
C THR A 625 26.38 9.87 6.55
N ARG A 626 27.02 8.83 5.98
CA ARG A 626 28.47 8.57 6.15
C ARG A 626 29.35 9.77 5.75
N ARG A 627 28.91 10.61 4.82
CA ARG A 627 29.66 11.80 4.35
C ARG A 627 29.46 13.04 5.23
N GLY A 628 28.27 13.24 5.80
CA GLY A 628 28.02 14.36 6.73
C GLY A 628 28.42 14.06 8.17
N HIS A 629 28.37 12.79 8.57
CA HIS A 629 28.57 12.33 9.95
C HIS A 629 29.53 11.12 9.98
N PRO A 630 30.83 11.30 9.65
CA PRO A 630 31.77 10.19 9.51
C PRO A 630 32.07 9.45 10.83
N SER A 631 31.82 10.08 11.98
CA SER A 631 31.92 9.45 13.32
C SER A 631 30.78 8.47 13.62
N CYS A 632 29.69 8.49 12.84
CA CYS A 632 28.55 7.58 12.99
C CYS A 632 28.72 6.34 12.12
N THR A 633 28.70 5.16 12.75
CA THR A 633 28.91 3.87 12.11
C THR A 633 27.94 2.81 12.66
N ARG A 634 27.79 1.68 11.96
CA ARG A 634 27.14 0.47 12.51
C ARG A 634 28.10 -0.70 12.45
N PRO A 635 28.79 -1.05 13.55
CA PRO A 635 29.62 -2.25 13.59
C PRO A 635 28.80 -3.53 13.39
N PRO A 636 29.41 -4.64 12.92
CA PRO A 636 28.71 -5.91 12.73
C PRO A 636 27.97 -6.36 13.99
N GLY A 637 26.69 -6.70 13.86
CA GLY A 637 25.85 -7.19 14.95
C GLY A 637 25.38 -6.14 15.98
N ARG A 638 25.74 -4.86 15.82
CA ARG A 638 25.42 -3.79 16.80
C ARG A 638 24.36 -2.80 16.27
N HIS A 639 23.82 -1.98 17.18
CA HIS A 639 23.03 -0.80 16.82
C HIS A 639 23.93 0.27 16.16
N TRP A 640 23.33 1.29 15.54
CA TRP A 640 24.08 2.45 15.05
C TRP A 640 24.66 3.24 16.24
N SER A 641 25.94 3.58 16.12
CA SER A 641 26.72 4.26 17.16
C SER A 641 27.57 5.37 16.57
N CYS A 642 27.57 6.54 17.20
CA CYS A 642 28.48 7.62 16.90
C CYS A 642 29.57 7.68 17.99
N ALA A 643 30.82 7.93 17.60
CA ALA A 643 31.94 7.86 18.53
C ALA A 643 31.80 8.87 19.71
N GLY A 644 32.31 8.57 20.91
CA GLY A 644 33.26 7.49 21.22
C GLY A 644 33.14 6.87 22.63
N THR A 645 32.32 5.83 22.77
CA THR A 645 32.47 4.80 23.82
C THR A 645 32.26 3.39 23.24
N THR A 646 33.01 2.40 23.74
CA THR A 646 32.91 1.00 23.31
C THR A 646 31.89 0.24 24.15
N ALA A 647 30.65 0.11 23.67
CA ALA A 647 29.60 -0.64 24.37
C ALA A 647 29.85 -2.17 24.39
N PRO A 648 29.35 -2.92 25.41
CA PRO A 648 29.41 -4.39 25.46
C PRO A 648 28.62 -5.09 24.34
N ALA A 649 28.84 -6.39 24.16
CA ALA A 649 28.18 -7.20 23.12
C ALA A 649 26.75 -7.63 23.53
N GLY A 650 25.86 -7.76 22.55
CA GLY A 650 24.49 -8.27 22.76
C GLY A 650 23.99 -9.04 21.54
N HIS A 651 23.48 -10.26 21.76
CA HIS A 651 22.95 -11.11 20.69
C HIS A 651 21.52 -10.70 20.29
N SER A 652 21.18 -10.81 19.01
CA SER A 652 19.84 -10.49 18.48
C SER A 652 19.06 -11.74 18.06
N PRO A 653 18.06 -12.18 18.85
CA PRO A 653 17.07 -13.17 18.42
C PRO A 653 15.96 -12.53 17.54
N GLY A 654 14.95 -13.32 17.17
CA GLY A 654 13.91 -12.94 16.20
C GLY A 654 13.01 -11.77 16.64
N ARG A 655 12.65 -10.93 15.66
CA ARG A 655 11.81 -9.71 15.80
C ARG A 655 10.64 -9.71 14.79
N SER A 656 9.70 -8.77 14.89
CA SER A 656 8.46 -8.74 14.06
C SER A 656 8.68 -8.39 12.57
N THR A 657 7.61 -8.05 11.85
CA THR A 657 7.56 -7.94 10.37
C THR A 657 8.20 -6.65 9.83
N THR A 658 7.58 -5.49 10.07
CA THR A 658 8.01 -4.16 9.62
C THR A 658 9.38 -3.78 10.17
N GLY A 659 9.60 -4.08 11.47
CA GLY A 659 10.82 -3.76 12.21
C GLY A 659 12.10 -4.47 11.73
N ARG A 660 12.02 -5.33 10.70
CA ARG A 660 13.20 -5.85 9.99
C ARG A 660 13.48 -5.10 8.69
N GLY A 661 12.45 -4.72 7.92
CA GLY A 661 12.63 -3.93 6.70
C GLY A 661 13.28 -2.58 6.98
N TRP A 662 12.78 -1.88 8.01
CA TRP A 662 13.38 -0.62 8.49
C TRP A 662 14.80 -0.79 9.07
N LYS A 663 15.30 -2.02 9.27
CA LYS A 663 16.67 -2.32 9.73
C LYS A 663 17.56 -2.89 8.61
N THR A 664 16.98 -3.25 7.45
CA THR A 664 17.71 -3.59 6.21
C THR A 664 17.89 -2.39 5.28
N ALA A 665 16.88 -1.53 5.09
CA ALA A 665 16.98 -0.35 4.21
C ALA A 665 18.08 0.67 4.61
N PRO A 666 18.41 0.88 5.92
CA PRO A 666 19.55 1.69 6.34
C PRO A 666 20.88 0.91 6.42
N ALA A 667 20.92 -0.36 6.00
CA ALA A 667 22.18 -1.09 5.87
C ALA A 667 23.04 -0.58 4.70
N PRO A 668 22.55 -0.46 3.45
CA PRO A 668 23.35 0.00 2.32
C PRO A 668 23.62 1.52 2.27
N THR A 669 22.87 2.35 3.02
CA THR A 669 23.25 3.77 3.19
C THR A 669 24.55 3.91 3.99
N SER A 670 24.97 2.85 4.72
CA SER A 670 26.37 2.61 5.06
C SER A 670 27.04 1.82 3.93
N SER A 671 28.21 2.26 3.45
CA SER A 671 28.94 1.59 2.37
C SER A 671 29.69 0.32 2.85
N SER A 672 29.04 -0.50 3.69
CA SER A 672 29.54 -1.79 4.20
C SER A 672 29.08 -2.98 3.33
N ALA A 673 29.01 -2.74 2.02
CA ALA A 673 28.48 -3.66 1.01
C ALA A 673 29.20 -5.02 0.96
N THR A 674 30.46 -5.08 1.40
CA THR A 674 31.32 -6.27 1.29
C THR A 674 30.94 -7.44 2.20
N TRP A 675 30.26 -7.23 3.35
CA TRP A 675 29.93 -8.35 4.28
C TRP A 675 28.58 -8.27 5.02
N CYS A 676 27.97 -7.08 5.19
CA CYS A 676 26.79 -6.94 6.06
C CYS A 676 25.42 -6.99 5.34
N ALA A 677 25.35 -6.74 4.02
CA ALA A 677 24.08 -6.87 3.28
C ALA A 677 23.61 -8.33 3.14
N PRO A 678 24.46 -9.33 2.76
CA PRO A 678 24.02 -10.71 2.57
C PRO A 678 23.58 -11.42 3.86
N THR A 679 24.16 -11.04 5.00
CA THR A 679 23.82 -11.63 6.30
C THR A 679 22.50 -11.08 6.86
N GLY A 680 22.09 -9.87 6.47
CA GLY A 680 20.78 -9.30 6.78
C GLY A 680 19.65 -9.92 5.95
N SER A 681 19.84 -10.12 4.64
CA SER A 681 18.83 -10.76 3.77
C SER A 681 18.60 -12.23 4.15
N ARG A 682 19.66 -13.01 4.33
CA ARG A 682 19.56 -14.43 4.72
C ARG A 682 18.80 -14.63 6.04
N ARG A 683 19.05 -13.81 7.06
CA ARG A 683 18.36 -13.88 8.38
C ARG A 683 16.94 -13.29 8.40
N THR A 684 16.45 -12.68 7.32
CA THR A 684 15.08 -12.12 7.26
C THR A 684 14.05 -13.03 6.58
N CYS A 685 14.45 -13.99 5.75
CA CYS A 685 13.51 -14.91 5.07
C CYS A 685 13.13 -16.14 5.90
N SER A 686 14.03 -16.68 6.73
CA SER A 686 13.78 -17.85 7.60
C SER A 686 12.75 -17.64 8.73
N THR A 687 12.02 -16.54 8.71
CA THR A 687 10.84 -16.28 9.57
C THR A 687 9.58 -15.93 8.77
N CYS A 688 9.50 -16.36 7.51
CA CYS A 688 8.22 -16.57 6.83
C CYS A 688 7.55 -17.88 7.29
N THR A 689 8.33 -18.89 7.68
CA THR A 689 7.88 -20.26 8.00
C THR A 689 7.59 -20.53 9.50
N ARG A 690 7.86 -19.56 10.39
CA ARG A 690 7.72 -19.74 11.86
C ARG A 690 7.30 -18.47 12.60
N ARG A 691 5.98 -18.30 12.80
CA ARG A 691 5.30 -17.90 14.06
C ARG A 691 3.83 -17.53 13.79
N SER A 692 2.91 -18.41 14.20
CA SER A 692 1.47 -18.16 14.20
C SER A 692 0.96 -18.02 15.64
N ARG A 693 0.74 -16.76 16.06
CA ARG A 693 0.09 -16.31 17.31
C ARG A 693 0.82 -16.62 18.63
N SER A 694 0.99 -15.59 19.46
CA SER A 694 0.89 -15.68 20.92
C SER A 694 -0.30 -14.83 21.36
N THR A 695 -0.81 -15.07 22.57
CA THR A 695 -1.78 -14.16 23.21
C THR A 695 -1.12 -12.82 23.54
N ALA A 696 -1.91 -11.75 23.43
CA ALA A 696 -1.53 -10.34 23.57
C ALA A 696 -0.51 -9.78 22.54
N THR A 697 -0.91 -8.66 21.92
CA THR A 697 -0.04 -7.56 21.43
C THR A 697 1.24 -7.87 20.61
N SER A 698 1.29 -8.90 19.74
CA SER A 698 2.16 -8.84 18.53
C SER A 698 1.89 -9.87 17.40
N ALA A 699 1.39 -9.37 16.27
CA ALA A 699 1.60 -9.82 14.87
C ALA A 699 1.41 -11.31 14.47
N PRO A 700 0.33 -11.62 13.72
CA PRO A 700 0.44 -12.26 12.38
C PRO A 700 -0.67 -11.80 11.40
N PRO A 701 -0.72 -12.23 10.11
CA PRO A 701 0.29 -12.88 9.27
C PRO A 701 0.98 -11.83 8.33
N PRO A 702 1.20 -11.96 7.00
CA PRO A 702 2.07 -11.02 6.27
C PRO A 702 1.38 -9.69 5.90
N ALA A 703 1.83 -8.61 6.55
CA ALA A 703 1.66 -7.27 5.99
C ALA A 703 2.59 -7.07 4.76
N SER A 704 2.07 -6.45 3.70
CA SER A 704 2.76 -6.16 2.43
C SER A 704 4.02 -5.27 2.49
N PRO A 705 4.23 -4.34 3.48
CA PRO A 705 5.43 -3.50 3.57
C PRO A 705 6.77 -4.24 3.43
N ARG A 706 6.81 -5.52 3.84
CA ARG A 706 8.01 -6.36 3.72
C ARG A 706 8.52 -6.55 2.29
N CYS A 707 7.62 -6.68 1.31
CA CYS A 707 8.01 -6.95 -0.08
C CYS A 707 8.50 -5.65 -0.74
N PHE A 708 7.74 -4.57 -0.56
CA PHE A 708 8.09 -3.21 -1.00
C PHE A 708 9.45 -2.75 -0.45
N CYS A 709 9.70 -2.98 0.85
CA CYS A 709 10.97 -2.62 1.50
C CYS A 709 12.20 -3.36 0.94
N ARG A 710 12.03 -4.58 0.40
CA ARG A 710 13.15 -5.32 -0.22
C ARG A 710 13.55 -4.74 -1.57
N ALA A 711 12.59 -4.32 -2.39
CA ALA A 711 12.85 -3.57 -3.62
C ALA A 711 13.66 -2.29 -3.33
N THR A 712 13.26 -1.53 -2.31
CA THR A 712 14.00 -0.36 -1.79
C THR A 712 15.42 -0.72 -1.36
N THR A 713 15.59 -1.77 -0.54
CA THR A 713 16.89 -2.13 0.05
C THR A 713 17.93 -2.45 -1.02
N VAL A 714 17.57 -3.19 -2.07
CA VAL A 714 18.49 -3.49 -3.18
C VAL A 714 18.77 -2.23 -4.00
N SER A 715 17.76 -1.41 -4.31
CA SER A 715 17.94 -0.11 -5.00
C SER A 715 18.96 0.77 -4.27
N CYS A 716 18.84 0.95 -2.95
CA CYS A 716 19.80 1.73 -2.16
C CYS A 716 21.20 1.10 -2.06
N THR A 717 21.33 -0.20 -2.32
CA THR A 717 22.63 -0.91 -2.40
C THR A 717 23.32 -0.62 -3.73
N CYS A 718 22.59 -0.71 -4.84
CA CYS A 718 23.13 -0.48 -6.19
C CYS A 718 23.29 1.02 -6.51
N CYS A 719 22.40 1.87 -6.01
CA CYS A 719 22.39 3.31 -6.20
C CYS A 719 22.11 4.05 -4.87
N PRO A 720 23.14 4.53 -4.16
CA PRO A 720 22.97 5.24 -2.88
C PRO A 720 22.23 6.61 -2.94
N ARG A 721 21.58 6.95 -4.06
CA ARG A 721 20.76 8.17 -4.23
C ARG A 721 19.28 7.94 -3.89
N CYS A 722 18.97 7.12 -2.89
CA CYS A 722 17.58 6.85 -2.46
C CYS A 722 16.80 8.07 -1.95
N ARG A 723 17.45 9.23 -1.79
CA ARG A 723 16.81 10.55 -1.72
C ARG A 723 17.73 11.56 -2.42
N PRO A 724 17.31 12.24 -3.51
CA PRO A 724 18.21 13.12 -4.25
C PRO A 724 18.73 14.29 -3.38
N HIS A 725 20.04 14.48 -3.32
CA HIS A 725 20.59 15.66 -2.66
C HIS A 725 20.36 16.89 -3.54
N GLY A 726 19.49 17.80 -3.10
CA GLY A 726 19.14 19.05 -3.80
C GLY A 726 20.25 20.09 -3.88
N ARG A 727 21.40 19.75 -4.47
CA ARG A 727 22.36 20.73 -5.03
C ARG A 727 22.05 20.90 -6.52
N ARG A 728 21.79 22.14 -6.95
CA ARG A 728 21.66 22.48 -8.38
C ARG A 728 22.98 22.18 -9.10
N ALA A 729 22.97 21.15 -9.94
CA ALA A 729 23.98 20.90 -10.97
C ALA A 729 23.23 20.38 -12.20
N ALA A 730 22.84 21.30 -13.08
CA ALA A 730 21.93 20.99 -14.19
C ALA A 730 22.59 20.12 -15.27
N SER A 731 21.77 19.26 -15.88
CA SER A 731 21.84 18.74 -17.25
C SER A 731 23.04 19.15 -18.13
N ARG A 732 24.23 18.57 -17.90
CA ARG A 732 25.35 18.54 -18.87
C ARG A 732 26.16 17.23 -18.91
N ALA A 733 26.19 16.45 -17.83
CA ALA A 733 27.07 15.27 -17.74
C ALA A 733 26.66 14.05 -18.59
N CYS A 734 25.39 13.90 -18.98
CA CYS A 734 24.92 12.75 -19.77
C CYS A 734 24.85 13.00 -21.29
N ALA A 735 25.14 14.22 -21.76
CA ALA A 735 25.11 14.56 -23.19
C ALA A 735 26.47 14.34 -23.90
N ALA A 736 27.55 14.09 -23.13
CA ALA A 736 28.92 13.98 -23.65
C ALA A 736 29.38 12.53 -23.93
N ALA A 737 28.48 11.55 -23.86
CA ALA A 737 28.77 10.13 -24.10
C ALA A 737 28.07 9.55 -25.35
N ALA A 738 27.40 10.39 -26.15
CA ALA A 738 26.65 10.00 -27.34
C ALA A 738 27.14 10.78 -28.57
N GLY A 739 28.44 10.65 -28.91
CA GLY A 739 29.04 11.53 -29.92
C GLY A 739 30.47 11.20 -30.37
N THR A 740 30.76 9.95 -30.74
CA THR A 740 31.77 9.60 -31.79
C THR A 740 31.75 8.09 -32.08
N ARG A 741 31.30 7.70 -33.27
CA ARG A 741 31.83 6.53 -33.99
C ARG A 741 31.92 6.89 -35.48
N SER A 742 33.13 6.83 -36.00
CA SER A 742 33.46 7.12 -37.40
C SER A 742 33.11 5.94 -38.31
N VAL A 743 32.72 6.25 -39.55
CA VAL A 743 32.56 5.28 -40.65
C VAL A 743 33.77 5.45 -41.59
N PRO A 744 34.39 4.37 -42.08
CA PRO A 744 35.55 4.45 -42.99
C PRO A 744 35.15 4.85 -44.43
N PRO A 745 36.07 5.44 -45.24
CA PRO A 745 35.72 6.08 -46.53
C PRO A 745 36.08 5.29 -47.80
N GLY A 746 35.34 5.55 -48.89
CA GLY A 746 35.65 5.22 -50.30
C GLY A 746 35.17 3.84 -50.79
N ALA A 747 34.77 3.63 -52.04
CA ALA A 747 34.49 4.52 -53.20
C ALA A 747 33.66 3.69 -54.26
N ALA A 748 33.23 4.11 -55.46
CA ALA A 748 33.39 5.35 -56.27
C ALA A 748 32.25 5.46 -57.34
N ALA A 749 32.22 6.59 -58.08
CA ALA A 749 31.60 6.79 -59.41
C ALA A 749 30.05 6.75 -59.59
N GLY A 750 29.57 7.48 -60.60
CA GLY A 750 28.18 7.53 -61.11
C GLY A 750 28.14 7.24 -62.63
N PRO A 751 27.28 7.88 -63.48
CA PRO A 751 26.40 9.03 -63.22
C PRO A 751 24.98 8.93 -63.89
N SER A 752 24.33 10.09 -64.04
CA SER A 752 23.23 10.47 -64.97
C SER A 752 21.81 10.68 -64.41
N SER A 753 21.06 11.52 -65.13
CA SER A 753 19.72 12.10 -64.87
C SER A 753 19.04 12.26 -66.26
N PRO A 754 17.82 12.84 -66.49
CA PRO A 754 16.90 13.64 -65.66
C PRO A 754 15.46 13.00 -65.64
N SER A 755 14.29 13.64 -65.45
CA SER A 755 13.85 15.05 -65.40
C SER A 755 12.54 15.26 -64.61
N ARG A 756 12.28 16.51 -64.22
CA ARG A 756 10.98 17.07 -63.76
C ARG A 756 10.30 17.78 -64.96
N PRO A 757 8.96 18.00 -64.97
CA PRO A 757 8.44 19.31 -64.50
C PRO A 757 6.98 19.28 -63.91
N THR A 758 6.69 20.01 -62.82
CA THR A 758 5.86 21.25 -62.72
C THR A 758 4.33 21.11 -62.59
N ALA A 759 3.74 21.89 -61.68
CA ALA A 759 2.33 22.31 -61.67
C ALA A 759 2.19 23.75 -62.20
N PRO A 760 0.97 24.26 -62.47
CA PRO A 760 0.39 25.26 -61.55
C PRO A 760 -1.17 25.26 -61.44
N ALA A 761 -1.70 26.16 -60.60
CA ALA A 761 -3.12 26.60 -60.51
C ALA A 761 -3.26 28.02 -61.16
N PRO A 762 -4.27 28.92 -60.96
CA PRO A 762 -5.48 28.92 -60.08
C PRO A 762 -6.77 29.58 -60.68
N SER A 763 -7.66 30.13 -59.82
CA SER A 763 -8.82 31.06 -60.05
C SER A 763 -10.18 30.46 -60.52
N GLY A 764 -11.36 31.02 -60.20
CA GLY A 764 -11.75 32.09 -59.24
C GLY A 764 -13.22 32.62 -59.36
N CYS A 765 -13.77 33.30 -58.33
CA CYS A 765 -14.98 34.18 -58.31
C CYS A 765 -16.40 33.60 -58.62
N ALA A 766 -17.57 34.17 -58.23
CA ALA A 766 -17.97 35.12 -57.14
C ALA A 766 -19.53 35.29 -56.97
N ALA A 767 -19.97 35.86 -55.83
CA ALA A 767 -21.16 36.74 -55.57
C ALA A 767 -22.66 36.25 -55.49
N GLY A 768 -23.44 36.97 -54.64
CA GLY A 768 -24.93 37.04 -54.55
C GLY A 768 -25.62 36.23 -53.42
N SER A 769 -26.77 36.59 -52.80
CA SER A 769 -27.49 37.88 -52.51
C SER A 769 -28.76 37.61 -51.65
N SER A 770 -29.23 38.56 -50.83
CA SER A 770 -30.43 38.49 -49.91
C SER A 770 -31.76 38.90 -50.60
N PRO A 771 -32.99 38.99 -49.98
CA PRO A 771 -33.42 38.84 -48.56
C PRO A 771 -34.77 38.09 -48.27
N ALA A 772 -35.30 38.25 -47.03
CA ALA A 772 -36.48 37.64 -46.33
C ALA A 772 -37.89 38.20 -46.76
N PRO A 773 -39.05 38.15 -46.01
CA PRO A 773 -39.42 37.61 -44.66
C PRO A 773 -40.87 37.01 -44.47
N SER A 774 -41.23 36.54 -43.23
CA SER A 774 -42.57 36.67 -42.51
C SER A 774 -42.77 35.55 -41.44
N SER A 775 -42.68 35.78 -40.10
CA SER A 775 -43.72 36.18 -39.11
C SER A 775 -44.86 35.16 -38.87
N CYS A 776 -45.31 34.79 -37.65
CA CYS A 776 -45.53 35.54 -36.39
C CYS A 776 -45.25 34.64 -35.13
N ALA A 777 -44.69 35.12 -33.98
CA ALA A 777 -45.27 35.93 -32.88
C ALA A 777 -46.03 35.10 -31.80
N THR A 778 -45.96 35.31 -30.47
CA THR A 778 -45.30 36.36 -29.63
C THR A 778 -45.28 36.01 -28.12
N ARG A 779 -44.18 36.35 -27.38
CA ARG A 779 -44.07 36.95 -25.99
C ARG A 779 -44.84 36.26 -24.81
N ARG A 780 -44.68 36.51 -23.49
CA ARG A 780 -43.78 37.22 -22.51
C ARG A 780 -44.14 36.61 -21.11
N ALA A 781 -43.50 36.80 -19.94
CA ALA A 781 -42.27 37.44 -19.43
C ALA A 781 -41.95 36.84 -18.02
N ALA A 782 -40.95 37.37 -17.28
CA ALA A 782 -40.68 37.07 -15.87
C ALA A 782 -41.12 38.21 -14.93
N PRO A 783 -41.26 37.94 -13.61
CA PRO A 783 -40.58 38.80 -12.62
C PRO A 783 -39.99 38.05 -11.38
N ARG A 784 -39.35 38.81 -10.47
CA ARG A 784 -38.85 38.40 -9.13
C ARG A 784 -39.75 38.96 -8.00
N TYR A 785 -39.31 38.83 -6.74
CA TYR A 785 -39.90 39.27 -5.43
C TYR A 785 -40.87 38.24 -4.79
N SER A 786 -40.95 38.04 -3.45
CA SER A 786 -40.04 38.44 -2.35
C SER A 786 -40.32 37.77 -0.98
N ARG A 787 -39.26 37.58 -0.16
CA ARG A 787 -39.15 37.58 1.34
C ARG A 787 -40.35 37.23 2.26
N ARG A 788 -40.06 36.33 3.23
CA ARG A 788 -40.71 36.10 4.58
C ARG A 788 -42.16 35.56 4.55
N GLY A 789 -42.63 34.65 5.42
CA GLY A 789 -41.96 33.73 6.36
C GLY A 789 -42.52 33.79 7.80
N TRP A 790 -42.87 32.62 8.41
CA TRP A 790 -43.03 32.42 9.87
C TRP A 790 -43.09 30.92 10.26
N ARG A 791 -43.00 30.64 11.57
CA ARG A 791 -43.22 29.36 12.30
C ARG A 791 -44.54 29.50 13.13
N PRO A 792 -44.97 28.58 14.03
CA PRO A 792 -44.46 27.26 14.41
C PRO A 792 -45.52 26.12 14.40
N THR A 793 -45.05 24.87 14.40
CA THR A 793 -45.08 23.97 15.58
C THR A 793 -43.77 23.17 15.61
#